data_AF-A0A7K2XCC8-F1
#
_entry.id   AF-A0A7K2XCC8-F1
#
_cell.length_a   1.000
_cell.length_b   1.000
_cell.length_c   1.000
_cell.angle_alpha   90.00
_cell.angle_beta   90.00
_cell.angle_gamma   90.00
#
_symmetry.space_group_name_H-M   'P 1'
#
loop_
_entity.id
_entity.type
_entity.pdbx_description
1 polymer ?
#
loop_
_entity_poly.entity_id
_entity_poly.type
_entity_poly.pdbx_seq_one_letter_code
_entity_poly.pdbx_strand_id
1 'polypeptide(L)'
;MKGSAVPAGSTLEGRAAAALPPQTPGVTLRVFDVQIPLNNLCVLKPGQTPNIDKLMPVVDWSTSTDFGLETHFVTHVVGNLVVPQAGSYTLRLASDDGSRLLIDDRVVIDHDGLHGPDPKDATVNLTAGAHALRIEHFERDGGQQITLSWKPPGAAGFAVVPNSALSTDADVVRVTAPGRKECEGIADTPGDGLPLTGVHPNYTLTDLRPKGFEPQVSAMDWLPDGRLAVTTWGGSNNTTGEVYLLGNVTGNTGPDKVTVKRVASGLKEPMGITYVGGKLYVSQKHELTELNDTDGDEVTDQYRRVATWPFGGNFHEFAFGLLHKDGFFYLNLSVSINYGGATTNPQPAPNRGTTIKVNRQTGEVSYVAGGLRTPNGIGWGPEGGIFVTDNQGGWLPSSKLVHIKQDRFFHHYTNPAGPFDSRPVTRPVLWLPQNEIANSPSTPLQLTDGPFAGQMLFGDVTYGGVQRGFLEKVGGEYQGAVFRLTQGLEAGVTRISVGPDGALYAGGLGAGGNWGQEGKLAFGLQKLTPNGADAFDIRAMRAVPGGFALEYTQPLSAQTATDLAKRYRIKQWRYAPTADYGGPKIGEETLTAGSATLSADRRTVTLAIPGLKADRVVHVRSPRPFSSSTGESLWSTEAWYTLNRLPGGVPTGEVRGLGNKCLDVDDSQTADGTKIQVWGCNSTAAQQWTVAGDGALKVLGKCLDVAGGGSADGTKVQLWTCNGSGAQTWQAQADGSLRNPQSAKCLDVAGGTTADGTKVQLWTCNGTSAQKWALP
;
A
#
# COMPACT_ATOMS: atom_id res chain seq x y z
N MET A 1 -0.24 14.58 -23.35
CA MET A 1 -1.06 15.21 -24.41
C MET A 1 -0.13 15.61 -25.56
N LYS A 2 -0.41 15.18 -26.80
CA LYS A 2 0.28 15.71 -27.99
C LYS A 2 -0.29 17.11 -28.29
N GLY A 3 0.22 18.13 -27.60
CA GLY A 3 -0.08 19.52 -27.93
C GLY A 3 0.74 19.95 -29.14
N SER A 4 0.11 20.59 -30.12
CA SER A 4 0.84 21.26 -31.20
C SER A 4 1.77 22.31 -30.62
N ALA A 5 3.00 22.41 -31.14
CA ALA A 5 3.95 23.45 -30.74
C ALA A 5 3.29 24.83 -30.86
N VAL A 6 3.54 25.71 -29.88
CA VAL A 6 2.93 27.03 -29.91
C VAL A 6 3.44 27.80 -31.14
N PRO A 7 2.57 28.53 -31.88
CA PRO A 7 3.03 29.38 -32.96
C PRO A 7 4.12 30.33 -32.50
N ALA A 8 5.17 30.47 -33.32
CA ALA A 8 6.27 31.38 -33.04
C ALA A 8 5.75 32.81 -32.76
N GLY A 9 6.22 33.42 -31.67
CA GLY A 9 5.83 34.78 -31.27
C GLY A 9 4.60 34.89 -30.35
N SER A 10 4.01 33.77 -29.91
CA SER A 10 2.99 33.78 -28.86
C SER A 10 3.51 34.36 -27.54
N THR A 11 2.65 35.11 -26.84
CA THR A 11 2.93 35.63 -25.50
C THR A 11 2.42 34.68 -24.43
N LEU A 12 3.26 34.33 -23.47
CA LEU A 12 2.89 33.58 -22.27
C LEU A 12 2.86 34.52 -21.05
N GLU A 13 1.84 34.37 -20.23
CA GLU A 13 1.64 35.16 -19.02
C GLU A 13 2.25 34.45 -17.81
N GLY A 14 3.21 35.12 -17.16
CA GLY A 14 3.90 34.61 -16.00
C GLY A 14 3.04 34.71 -14.75
N ARG A 15 3.29 33.80 -13.82
CA ARG A 15 2.67 33.82 -12.49
C ARG A 15 3.42 34.80 -11.60
N ALA A 16 2.68 35.52 -10.77
CA ALA A 16 3.27 36.33 -9.70
C ALA A 16 3.95 35.42 -8.67
N ALA A 17 5.10 35.85 -8.11
CA ALA A 17 5.84 35.08 -7.11
C ALA A 17 5.00 34.72 -5.86
N ALA A 18 4.05 35.58 -5.48
CA ALA A 18 3.14 35.35 -4.35
C ALA A 18 2.12 34.22 -4.59
N ALA A 19 1.96 33.75 -5.84
CA ALA A 19 1.08 32.64 -6.20
C ALA A 19 1.78 31.28 -6.15
N LEU A 20 3.09 31.24 -5.88
CA LEU A 20 3.87 30.01 -5.77
C LEU A 20 4.06 29.62 -4.29
N PRO A 21 4.14 28.32 -3.97
CA PRO A 21 4.61 27.88 -2.65
C PRO A 21 6.05 28.38 -2.39
N PRO A 22 6.58 28.30 -1.16
CA PRO A 22 7.98 28.65 -0.89
C PRO A 22 8.92 28.02 -1.92
N GLN A 23 9.85 28.82 -2.47
CA GLN A 23 10.74 28.42 -3.56
C GLN A 23 12.21 28.41 -3.11
N THR A 24 13.02 27.58 -3.77
CA THR A 24 14.49 27.54 -3.66
C THR A 24 15.12 27.62 -5.06
N PRO A 25 16.32 28.21 -5.24
CA PRO A 25 17.00 28.25 -6.53
C PRO A 25 17.27 26.85 -7.12
N GLY A 26 17.09 26.72 -8.42
CA GLY A 26 17.35 25.50 -9.20
C GLY A 26 16.10 24.82 -9.76
N VAL A 27 16.26 23.60 -10.25
CA VAL A 27 15.18 22.75 -10.79
C VAL A 27 15.23 21.37 -10.15
N THR A 28 14.11 20.65 -10.19
CA THR A 28 14.05 19.25 -9.76
C THR A 28 14.26 18.33 -10.97
N LEU A 29 15.32 17.52 -10.95
CA LEU A 29 15.56 16.43 -11.90
C LEU A 29 14.96 15.14 -11.33
N ARG A 30 14.03 14.55 -12.08
CA ARG A 30 13.48 13.20 -11.83
C ARG A 30 13.91 12.25 -12.93
N VAL A 31 14.40 11.07 -12.57
CA VAL A 31 14.85 10.03 -13.51
C VAL A 31 14.05 8.75 -13.26
N PHE A 32 13.56 8.15 -14.35
CA PHE A 32 12.69 6.99 -14.39
C PHE A 32 13.36 5.90 -15.20
N ASP A 33 13.77 4.82 -14.54
CA ASP A 33 14.41 3.67 -15.18
C ASP A 33 13.34 2.83 -15.90
N VAL A 34 13.28 2.89 -17.23
CA VAL A 34 12.28 2.14 -18.00
C VAL A 34 12.76 0.76 -18.42
N GLN A 35 14.08 0.50 -18.33
CA GLN A 35 14.74 -0.79 -18.60
C GLN A 35 14.44 -1.38 -19.98
N ILE A 36 14.00 -0.55 -20.92
CA ILE A 36 13.72 -0.91 -22.30
C ILE A 36 14.27 0.17 -23.24
N PRO A 37 14.73 -0.20 -24.44
CA PRO A 37 15.11 0.77 -25.46
C PRO A 37 13.90 1.60 -25.90
N LEU A 38 14.07 2.91 -25.90
CA LEU A 38 13.12 3.88 -26.45
C LEU A 38 13.68 4.43 -27.76
N ASN A 39 12.80 4.68 -28.73
CA ASN A 39 13.15 5.40 -29.96
C ASN A 39 12.59 6.83 -29.99
N ASN A 40 11.66 7.11 -29.09
CA ASN A 40 10.96 8.38 -28.92
C ASN A 40 10.54 8.49 -27.45
N LEU A 41 10.26 9.71 -26.99
CA LEU A 41 9.67 10.00 -25.69
C LEU A 41 8.40 9.18 -25.51
N CYS A 42 8.34 8.45 -24.40
CA CYS A 42 7.13 7.79 -23.98
C CYS A 42 6.40 8.64 -22.94
N VAL A 43 5.07 8.50 -22.88
CA VAL A 43 4.30 9.02 -21.75
C VAL A 43 4.44 8.00 -20.63
N LEU A 44 5.03 8.40 -19.50
CA LEU A 44 5.07 7.56 -18.30
C LEU A 44 3.65 7.39 -17.76
N LYS A 45 3.31 6.17 -17.33
CA LYS A 45 2.05 5.95 -16.61
C LYS A 45 1.99 6.87 -15.38
N PRO A 46 0.84 7.47 -15.09
CA PRO A 46 0.72 8.42 -13.98
C PRO A 46 0.87 7.74 -12.61
N GLY A 47 1.30 8.50 -11.61
CA GLY A 47 1.45 8.02 -10.23
C GLY A 47 2.71 7.20 -9.96
N GLN A 48 3.68 7.18 -10.87
CA GLN A 48 4.95 6.48 -10.64
C GLN A 48 5.95 7.36 -9.89
N THR A 49 6.51 6.83 -8.79
CA THR A 49 7.60 7.46 -8.05
C THR A 49 8.91 7.30 -8.84
N PRO A 50 9.72 8.36 -9.03
CA PRO A 50 10.97 8.27 -9.79
C PRO A 50 12.01 7.36 -9.11
N ASN A 51 12.99 6.87 -9.88
CA ASN A 51 14.14 6.16 -9.34
C ASN A 51 15.12 7.13 -8.66
N ILE A 52 15.20 8.36 -9.16
CA ILE A 52 16.11 9.40 -8.70
C ILE A 52 15.37 10.73 -8.71
N ASP A 53 15.50 11.52 -7.65
CA ASP A 53 14.93 12.86 -7.52
C ASP A 53 15.98 13.78 -6.87
N LYS A 54 16.46 14.79 -7.61
CA LYS A 54 17.58 15.67 -7.22
C LYS A 54 17.24 17.14 -7.45
N LEU A 55 17.67 18.01 -6.54
CA LEU A 55 17.74 19.46 -6.78
C LEU A 55 19.01 19.76 -7.59
N MET A 56 18.86 20.39 -8.75
CA MET A 56 19.96 20.72 -9.66
C MET A 56 20.01 22.25 -9.88
N PRO A 57 21.20 22.88 -9.81
CA PRO A 57 21.32 24.34 -9.89
C PRO A 57 21.10 24.90 -11.31
N VAL A 58 21.42 24.12 -12.34
CA VAL A 58 21.28 24.46 -13.77
C VAL A 58 20.94 23.20 -14.55
N VAL A 59 20.42 23.34 -15.77
CA VAL A 59 20.22 22.23 -16.72
C VAL A 59 21.40 22.22 -17.70
N ASP A 60 22.47 21.54 -17.30
CA ASP A 60 23.68 21.33 -18.09
C ASP A 60 24.38 20.07 -17.55
N TRP A 61 23.93 18.91 -18.02
CA TRP A 61 24.30 17.59 -17.48
C TRP A 61 24.72 16.67 -18.60
N SER A 62 25.76 15.88 -18.37
CA SER A 62 26.32 15.01 -19.42
C SER A 62 26.90 13.69 -18.91
N THR A 63 26.68 13.34 -17.63
CA THR A 63 27.32 12.19 -17.02
C THR A 63 26.33 11.26 -16.32
N SER A 64 26.66 9.97 -16.26
CA SER A 64 25.88 9.00 -15.49
C SER A 64 25.80 9.34 -14.01
N THR A 65 26.68 10.17 -13.46
CA THR A 65 26.59 10.65 -12.07
C THR A 65 25.49 11.70 -11.91
N ASP A 66 25.31 12.59 -12.89
CA ASP A 66 24.25 13.60 -12.88
C ASP A 66 22.88 12.92 -12.88
N PHE A 67 22.67 12.00 -13.82
CA PHE A 67 21.41 11.28 -13.97
C PHE A 67 21.27 10.12 -12.98
N GLY A 68 22.37 9.55 -12.49
CA GLY A 68 22.45 8.33 -11.68
C GLY A 68 22.08 7.04 -12.42
N LEU A 69 21.85 7.11 -13.73
CA LEU A 69 21.69 5.98 -14.66
C LEU A 69 22.48 6.29 -15.93
N GLU A 70 22.84 5.23 -16.66
CA GLU A 70 23.60 5.34 -17.91
C GLU A 70 22.73 5.20 -19.15
N THR A 71 21.78 4.27 -19.14
CA THR A 71 20.98 3.90 -20.30
C THR A 71 19.51 3.68 -19.92
N HIS A 72 18.63 3.65 -20.92
CA HIS A 72 17.23 3.22 -20.79
C HIS A 72 16.41 3.96 -19.73
N PHE A 73 16.48 5.29 -19.72
CA PHE A 73 15.74 6.10 -18.77
C PHE A 73 14.97 7.25 -19.43
N VAL A 74 13.94 7.72 -18.73
CA VAL A 74 13.24 8.98 -19.01
C VAL A 74 13.54 9.95 -17.88
N THR A 75 13.68 11.23 -18.20
CA THR A 75 13.82 12.30 -17.22
C THR A 75 12.72 13.33 -17.35
N HIS A 76 12.27 13.82 -16.21
CA HIS A 76 11.48 15.04 -16.12
C HIS A 76 12.28 16.07 -15.33
N VAL A 77 12.59 17.21 -15.95
CA VAL A 77 13.07 18.41 -15.27
C VAL A 77 11.87 19.28 -14.97
N VAL A 78 11.66 19.64 -13.70
CA VAL A 78 10.50 20.43 -13.26
C VAL A 78 10.96 21.61 -12.41
N GLY A 79 10.43 22.79 -12.70
CA GLY A 79 10.68 24.00 -11.92
C GLY A 79 9.99 25.20 -12.56
N ASN A 80 10.58 26.37 -12.38
CA ASN A 80 10.12 27.62 -12.95
C ASN A 80 11.30 28.33 -13.62
N LEU A 81 11.06 28.89 -14.81
CA LEU A 81 11.91 29.89 -15.43
C LEU A 81 11.47 31.27 -14.93
N VAL A 82 12.35 31.94 -14.20
CA VAL A 82 12.10 33.27 -13.62
C VAL A 82 12.58 34.33 -14.60
N VAL A 83 11.62 35.04 -15.19
CA VAL A 83 11.82 36.04 -16.23
C VAL A 83 11.85 37.44 -15.59
N PRO A 84 13.00 38.15 -15.57
CA PRO A 84 13.11 39.44 -14.89
C PRO A 84 12.47 40.58 -15.67
N GLN A 85 12.42 40.47 -17.01
CA GLN A 85 11.84 41.47 -17.89
C GLN A 85 11.06 40.81 -19.02
N ALA A 86 9.91 41.39 -19.35
CA ALA A 86 9.13 40.93 -20.49
C ALA A 86 9.90 41.12 -21.81
N GLY A 87 9.72 40.20 -22.75
CA GLY A 87 10.31 40.31 -24.09
C GLY A 87 10.41 38.99 -24.83
N SER A 88 11.12 39.02 -25.95
CA SER A 88 11.38 37.85 -26.79
C SER A 88 12.61 37.08 -26.30
N TYR A 89 12.41 35.82 -25.91
CA TYR A 89 13.46 34.90 -25.48
C TYR A 89 13.60 33.80 -26.52
N THR A 90 14.82 33.60 -27.03
CA THR A 90 15.14 32.39 -27.79
C THR A 90 15.69 31.34 -26.84
N LEU A 91 14.97 30.23 -26.69
CA LEU A 91 15.37 29.08 -25.90
C LEU A 91 16.04 28.06 -26.81
N ARG A 92 17.05 27.37 -26.30
CA ARG A 92 17.79 26.30 -26.96
C ARG A 92 17.85 25.08 -26.06
N LEU A 93 17.47 23.94 -26.59
CA LEU A 93 17.57 22.64 -25.91
C LEU A 93 18.48 21.73 -26.75
N ALA A 94 19.59 21.28 -26.17
CA ALA A 94 20.45 20.25 -26.74
C ALA A 94 20.35 19.00 -25.89
N SER A 95 20.18 17.83 -26.52
CA SER A 95 20.07 16.56 -25.80
C SER A 95 20.51 15.36 -26.63
N ASP A 96 20.92 14.29 -25.95
CA ASP A 96 21.20 12.96 -26.48
C ASP A 96 20.47 11.96 -25.55
N ASP A 97 19.39 11.28 -25.93
CA ASP A 97 18.63 11.32 -27.20
C ASP A 97 17.54 12.42 -27.16
N GLY A 98 16.29 12.06 -27.48
CA GLY A 98 15.19 12.99 -27.75
C GLY A 98 14.66 13.70 -26.52
N SER A 99 14.21 14.95 -26.73
CA SER A 99 13.72 15.82 -25.67
C SER A 99 12.58 16.76 -26.09
N ARG A 100 11.89 17.31 -25.11
CA ARG A 100 10.79 18.26 -25.28
C ARG A 100 10.79 19.29 -24.17
N LEU A 101 10.75 20.58 -24.53
CA LEU A 101 10.62 21.71 -23.59
C LEU A 101 9.18 22.22 -23.60
N LEU A 102 8.61 22.34 -22.41
CA LEU A 102 7.34 23.00 -22.16
C LEU A 102 7.53 24.22 -21.26
N ILE A 103 6.87 25.31 -21.62
CA ILE A 103 6.71 26.52 -20.80
C ILE A 103 5.21 26.76 -20.59
N ASP A 104 4.77 26.88 -19.35
CA ASP A 104 3.35 27.03 -18.96
C ASP A 104 2.44 25.98 -19.60
N ASP A 105 2.87 24.71 -19.51
CA ASP A 105 2.20 23.53 -20.09
C ASP A 105 2.05 23.55 -21.62
N ARG A 106 2.76 24.45 -22.31
CA ARG A 106 2.78 24.52 -23.77
C ARG A 106 4.12 24.09 -24.34
N VAL A 107 4.09 23.26 -25.38
CA VAL A 107 5.30 22.78 -26.06
C VAL A 107 5.97 23.93 -26.82
N VAL A 108 7.18 24.28 -26.41
CA VAL A 108 8.00 25.33 -27.03
C VAL A 108 9.05 24.71 -27.95
N ILE A 109 9.71 23.62 -27.53
CA ILE A 109 10.63 22.83 -28.36
C ILE A 109 10.18 21.38 -28.31
N ASP A 110 10.05 20.74 -29.48
CA ASP A 110 9.84 19.30 -29.62
C ASP A 110 11.01 18.72 -30.44
N HIS A 111 12.01 18.16 -29.76
CA HIS A 111 13.19 17.54 -30.35
C HIS A 111 13.16 16.03 -30.06
N ASP A 112 12.02 15.38 -30.30
CA ASP A 112 11.85 13.95 -30.03
C ASP A 112 12.49 13.08 -31.13
N GLY A 113 12.85 11.84 -30.79
CA GLY A 113 13.54 10.89 -31.65
C GLY A 113 15.00 10.65 -31.24
N LEU A 114 15.64 9.67 -31.89
CA LEU A 114 17.07 9.38 -31.69
C LEU A 114 17.93 10.41 -32.43
N HIS A 115 18.86 11.03 -31.73
CA HIS A 115 19.85 11.95 -32.27
C HIS A 115 20.95 12.18 -31.23
N GLY A 116 22.15 12.56 -31.68
CA GLY A 116 23.21 13.02 -30.78
C GLY A 116 22.86 14.37 -30.12
N PRO A 117 23.80 15.02 -29.39
CA PRO A 117 23.56 16.27 -28.64
C PRO A 117 23.37 17.52 -29.52
N ASP A 118 22.47 17.44 -30.50
CA ASP A 118 22.11 18.49 -31.44
C ASP A 118 21.16 19.50 -30.80
N PRO A 119 21.40 20.81 -30.95
CA PRO A 119 20.53 21.83 -30.40
C PRO A 119 19.29 22.07 -31.26
N LYS A 120 18.15 22.35 -30.61
CA LYS A 120 16.96 22.92 -31.25
C LYS A 120 16.54 24.20 -30.55
N ASP A 121 16.18 25.19 -31.36
CA ASP A 121 15.85 26.53 -30.91
C ASP A 121 14.37 26.84 -31.11
N ALA A 122 13.81 27.63 -30.21
CA ALA A 122 12.49 28.24 -30.39
C ALA A 122 12.43 29.62 -29.73
N THR A 123 11.69 30.54 -30.33
CA THR A 123 11.49 31.90 -29.79
C THR A 123 10.08 32.05 -29.25
N VAL A 124 9.98 32.51 -28.00
CA VAL A 124 8.72 32.74 -27.27
C VAL A 124 8.74 34.13 -26.62
N ASN A 125 7.59 34.79 -26.58
CA ASN A 125 7.45 36.04 -25.82
C ASN A 125 7.02 35.71 -24.40
N LEU A 126 7.80 36.13 -23.41
CA LEU A 126 7.53 35.91 -21.99
C LEU A 126 7.26 37.25 -21.33
N THR A 127 6.33 37.27 -20.38
CA THR A 127 6.13 38.41 -19.48
C THR A 127 7.08 38.32 -18.29
N ALA A 128 7.22 39.38 -17.50
CA ALA A 128 8.02 39.29 -16.28
C ALA A 128 7.29 38.44 -15.22
N GLY A 129 8.01 37.55 -14.54
CA GLY A 129 7.44 36.64 -13.55
C GLY A 129 7.98 35.21 -13.67
N ALA A 130 7.39 34.30 -12.91
CA ALA A 130 7.74 32.89 -12.96
C ALA A 130 6.88 32.16 -13.99
N HIS A 131 7.51 31.41 -14.88
CA HIS A 131 6.86 30.56 -15.87
C HIS A 131 7.15 29.09 -15.54
N ALA A 132 6.14 28.24 -15.57
CA ALA A 132 6.34 26.82 -15.29
C ALA A 132 7.26 26.22 -16.36
N LEU A 133 8.34 25.56 -15.93
CA LEU A 133 9.34 24.94 -16.77
C LEU A 133 9.25 23.42 -16.63
N ARG A 134 9.06 22.73 -17.76
CA ARG A 134 9.17 21.27 -17.82
C ARG A 134 10.02 20.84 -19.01
N ILE A 135 10.97 19.95 -18.78
CA ILE A 135 11.69 19.27 -19.85
C ILE A 135 11.48 17.77 -19.71
N GLU A 136 11.08 17.13 -20.80
CA GLU A 136 11.03 15.67 -20.93
C GLU A 136 12.22 15.26 -21.80
N HIS A 137 12.92 14.20 -21.41
CA HIS A 137 14.08 13.69 -22.15
C HIS A 137 14.18 12.18 -21.96
N PHE A 138 14.63 11.43 -22.97
CA PHE A 138 14.97 10.02 -22.80
C PHE A 138 16.39 9.73 -23.27
N GLU A 139 17.00 8.73 -22.64
CA GLU A 139 18.29 8.16 -23.02
C GLU A 139 18.10 6.67 -23.29
N ARG A 140 18.60 6.21 -24.44
CA ARG A 140 18.55 4.82 -24.86
C ARG A 140 19.84 4.05 -24.55
N ASP A 141 20.95 4.38 -25.20
CA ASP A 141 22.15 3.53 -25.33
C ASP A 141 23.42 4.12 -24.64
N GLY A 142 23.33 5.31 -24.04
CA GLY A 142 24.39 6.05 -23.34
C GLY A 142 24.95 7.20 -24.19
N GLY A 143 25.64 8.15 -23.55
CA GLY A 143 26.01 9.44 -24.18
C GLY A 143 25.24 10.63 -23.60
N GLN A 144 24.23 10.32 -22.78
CA GLN A 144 23.32 11.18 -22.06
C GLN A 144 23.79 12.61 -21.88
N GLN A 145 23.06 13.51 -22.52
CA GLN A 145 23.29 14.94 -22.37
C GLN A 145 21.96 15.69 -22.35
N ILE A 146 21.87 16.72 -21.52
CA ILE A 146 20.83 17.73 -21.63
C ILE A 146 21.34 19.10 -21.20
N THR A 147 21.18 20.10 -22.06
CA THR A 147 21.55 21.49 -21.79
C THR A 147 20.42 22.43 -22.19
N LEU A 148 19.94 23.24 -21.23
CA LEU A 148 19.03 24.35 -21.50
C LEU A 148 19.80 25.67 -21.56
N SER A 149 19.78 26.31 -22.71
CA SER A 149 20.35 27.62 -22.94
C SER A 149 19.28 28.62 -23.38
N TRP A 150 19.54 29.90 -23.17
CA TRP A 150 18.68 30.98 -23.60
C TRP A 150 19.45 32.15 -24.19
N LYS A 151 18.75 32.96 -24.97
CA LYS A 151 19.17 34.28 -25.43
C LYS A 151 18.07 35.26 -25.00
N PRO A 152 18.23 35.94 -23.84
CA PRO A 152 17.25 36.90 -23.37
C PRO A 152 17.21 38.16 -24.26
N PRO A 153 16.19 39.03 -24.12
CA PRO A 153 16.07 40.27 -24.90
C PRO A 153 17.36 41.09 -24.85
N GLY A 154 17.92 41.41 -26.02
CA GLY A 154 19.14 42.22 -26.15
C GLY A 154 20.47 41.46 -25.96
N ALA A 155 20.46 40.16 -25.64
CA ALA A 155 21.69 39.38 -25.53
C ALA A 155 22.37 39.14 -26.89
N ALA A 156 23.70 39.10 -26.91
CA ALA A 156 24.49 38.88 -28.13
C ALA A 156 24.49 37.40 -28.60
N GLY A 157 24.42 36.45 -27.66
CA GLY A 157 24.46 35.01 -27.94
C GLY A 157 23.75 34.19 -26.87
N PHE A 158 23.78 32.86 -27.03
CA PHE A 158 23.23 31.93 -26.06
C PHE A 158 24.14 31.79 -24.84
N ALA A 159 23.53 31.61 -23.67
CA ALA A 159 24.19 31.18 -22.45
C ALA A 159 23.32 30.11 -21.77
N VAL A 160 23.94 29.24 -20.96
CA VAL A 160 23.18 28.33 -20.07
C VAL A 160 22.27 29.16 -19.18
N VAL A 161 21.03 28.70 -18.98
CA VAL A 161 20.09 29.39 -18.09
C VAL A 161 20.67 29.36 -16.66
N PRO A 162 20.97 30.53 -16.06
CA PRO A 162 21.64 30.58 -14.77
C PRO A 162 20.72 30.15 -13.63
N ASN A 163 21.29 29.64 -12.53
CA ASN A 163 20.54 29.27 -11.33
C ASN A 163 19.66 30.42 -10.79
N SER A 164 20.09 31.67 -10.96
CA SER A 164 19.31 32.86 -10.57
C SER A 164 18.02 33.06 -11.37
N ALA A 165 17.88 32.38 -12.52
CA ALA A 165 16.68 32.38 -13.35
C ALA A 165 15.87 31.07 -13.21
N LEU A 166 16.23 30.20 -12.26
CA LEU A 166 15.58 28.92 -12.02
C LEU A 166 15.10 28.84 -10.58
N SER A 167 13.90 28.32 -10.37
CA SER A 167 13.40 28.01 -9.03
C SER A 167 12.52 26.77 -9.02
N THR A 168 12.45 26.10 -7.87
CA THR A 168 11.56 24.96 -7.63
C THR A 168 11.07 25.02 -6.18
N ASP A 169 10.09 24.21 -5.84
CA ASP A 169 9.52 24.19 -4.49
C ASP A 169 10.60 23.92 -3.43
N ALA A 170 10.58 24.70 -2.35
CA ALA A 170 11.44 24.53 -1.19
C ALA A 170 10.90 23.42 -0.28
N ASP A 171 11.78 22.88 0.58
CA ASP A 171 11.44 21.91 1.64
C ASP A 171 10.74 20.62 1.16
N VAL A 172 10.91 20.28 -0.12
CA VAL A 172 10.33 19.10 -0.78
C VAL A 172 10.99 17.81 -0.30
N VAL A 173 10.18 16.84 0.14
CA VAL A 173 10.63 15.46 0.39
C VAL A 173 10.80 14.73 -0.96
N ARG A 174 12.03 14.44 -1.35
CA ARG A 174 12.40 13.82 -2.64
C ARG A 174 12.43 12.30 -2.57
N VAL A 175 11.25 11.69 -2.55
CA VAL A 175 11.13 10.23 -2.41
C VAL A 175 11.43 9.52 -3.72
N THR A 176 12.25 8.48 -3.65
CA THR A 176 12.59 7.60 -4.77
C THR A 176 12.07 6.19 -4.53
N ALA A 177 11.75 5.46 -5.61
CA ALA A 177 11.41 4.04 -5.53
C ALA A 177 12.19 3.25 -6.60
N PRO A 178 12.83 2.13 -6.24
CA PRO A 178 13.57 1.31 -7.19
C PRO A 178 12.64 0.58 -8.17
N GLY A 179 13.25 -0.10 -9.14
CA GLY A 179 12.57 -0.94 -10.12
C GLY A 179 12.12 -0.18 -11.36
N ARG A 180 11.65 -0.97 -12.33
CA ARG A 180 11.23 -0.51 -13.65
C ARG A 180 10.01 0.42 -13.57
N LYS A 181 10.01 1.46 -14.38
CA LYS A 181 8.89 2.37 -14.65
C LYS A 181 8.26 2.04 -16.00
N GLU A 182 6.95 2.16 -16.07
CA GLU A 182 6.18 1.79 -17.25
C GLU A 182 5.77 3.00 -18.06
N CYS A 183 5.96 2.91 -19.37
CA CYS A 183 5.30 3.78 -20.33
C CYS A 183 3.85 3.33 -20.55
N GLU A 184 2.97 4.27 -20.89
CA GLU A 184 1.61 3.97 -21.33
C GLU A 184 1.63 3.10 -22.60
N GLY A 185 0.90 1.97 -22.57
CA GLY A 185 0.71 1.13 -23.75
C GLY A 185 -0.37 1.69 -24.68
N ILE A 186 -0.32 1.33 -25.97
CA ILE A 186 -1.30 1.78 -26.98
C ILE A 186 -2.75 1.34 -26.63
N ALA A 187 -2.89 0.20 -25.96
CA ALA A 187 -4.19 -0.33 -25.53
C ALA A 187 -4.56 0.07 -24.10
N ASP A 188 -3.68 0.76 -23.38
CA ASP A 188 -3.95 1.17 -22.01
C ASP A 188 -4.96 2.33 -22.00
N THR A 189 -5.93 2.24 -21.10
CA THR A 189 -6.99 3.26 -20.92
C THR A 189 -7.31 3.37 -19.43
N PRO A 190 -7.97 4.45 -18.96
CA PRO A 190 -8.34 4.55 -17.55
C PRO A 190 -9.12 3.31 -17.07
N GLY A 191 -8.62 2.69 -16.00
CA GLY A 191 -9.15 1.44 -15.45
C GLY A 191 -8.62 0.16 -16.10
N ASP A 192 -7.89 0.25 -17.22
CA ASP A 192 -7.27 -0.87 -17.92
C ASP A 192 -5.79 -0.58 -18.22
N GLY A 193 -4.91 -0.99 -17.31
CA GLY A 193 -3.47 -0.73 -17.38
C GLY A 193 -3.05 0.69 -16.96
N LEU A 194 -4.01 1.61 -16.80
CA LEU A 194 -3.83 2.94 -16.19
C LEU A 194 -4.72 3.09 -14.94
N PRO A 195 -4.35 4.00 -14.01
CA PRO A 195 -5.24 4.47 -12.96
C PRO A 195 -6.61 4.91 -13.50
N LEU A 196 -7.64 4.81 -12.67
CA LEU A 196 -8.93 5.41 -12.96
C LEU A 196 -8.80 6.94 -12.94
N THR A 197 -9.66 7.62 -13.69
CA THR A 197 -9.74 9.10 -13.68
C THR A 197 -11.10 9.60 -13.20
N GLY A 198 -12.10 8.72 -13.13
CA GLY A 198 -13.49 9.06 -12.82
C GLY A 198 -13.99 8.58 -11.46
N VAL A 199 -15.19 9.03 -11.14
CA VAL A 199 -15.99 8.53 -10.02
C VAL A 199 -16.62 7.21 -10.41
N HIS A 200 -16.60 6.22 -9.51
CA HIS A 200 -17.23 4.92 -9.79
C HIS A 200 -18.73 5.13 -10.09
N PRO A 201 -19.29 4.57 -11.18
CA PRO A 201 -20.64 4.94 -11.64
C PRO A 201 -21.77 4.70 -10.62
N ASN A 202 -21.58 3.75 -9.70
CA ASN A 202 -22.52 3.49 -8.59
C ASN A 202 -22.62 4.62 -7.53
N TYR A 203 -21.85 5.71 -7.68
CA TYR A 203 -21.85 6.81 -6.73
C TYR A 203 -22.08 8.15 -7.40
N THR A 204 -22.87 8.99 -6.73
CA THR A 204 -22.98 10.43 -7.01
C THR A 204 -22.00 11.18 -6.12
N LEU A 205 -21.08 11.94 -6.72
CA LEU A 205 -20.11 12.78 -6.01
C LEU A 205 -20.74 14.12 -5.62
N THR A 206 -20.48 14.58 -4.39
CA THR A 206 -20.89 15.88 -3.87
C THR A 206 -19.73 16.52 -3.11
N ASP A 207 -19.38 17.75 -3.45
CA ASP A 207 -18.44 18.55 -2.68
C ASP A 207 -19.10 19.06 -1.39
N LEU A 208 -18.37 19.07 -0.30
CA LEU A 208 -18.84 19.48 1.02
C LEU A 208 -18.12 20.70 1.57
N ARG A 209 -17.38 21.44 0.74
CA ARG A 209 -16.58 22.58 1.17
C ARG A 209 -17.25 23.93 0.87
N PRO A 210 -17.84 24.63 1.87
CA PRO A 210 -18.29 26.00 1.69
C PRO A 210 -17.16 26.92 1.23
N LYS A 211 -17.53 28.05 0.63
CA LYS A 211 -16.56 29.06 0.17
C LYS A 211 -15.63 29.48 1.31
N GLY A 212 -14.32 29.35 1.08
CA GLY A 212 -13.27 29.72 2.05
C GLY A 212 -12.90 28.61 3.04
N PHE A 213 -13.54 27.44 2.97
CA PHE A 213 -13.17 26.28 3.79
C PHE A 213 -12.35 25.28 2.95
N GLU A 214 -11.05 25.20 3.24
CA GLU A 214 -10.06 24.41 2.49
C GLU A 214 -9.35 23.41 3.41
N PRO A 215 -10.08 22.40 3.96
CA PRO A 215 -9.55 21.55 5.01
C PRO A 215 -8.54 20.51 4.47
N GLN A 216 -7.32 20.51 5.02
CA GLN A 216 -6.39 19.38 4.90
C GLN A 216 -6.80 18.28 5.87
N VAL A 217 -7.81 17.49 5.49
CA VAL A 217 -8.48 16.54 6.39
C VAL A 217 -7.53 15.41 6.81
N SER A 218 -7.26 15.31 8.11
CA SER A 218 -6.36 14.33 8.70
C SER A 218 -7.04 13.30 9.61
N ALA A 219 -8.27 13.54 10.04
CA ALA A 219 -9.13 12.57 10.74
C ALA A 219 -10.60 12.96 10.62
N MET A 220 -11.50 11.98 10.75
CA MET A 220 -12.95 12.18 10.74
C MET A 220 -13.63 11.22 11.74
N ASP A 221 -14.68 11.69 12.42
CA ASP A 221 -15.61 10.83 13.17
C ASP A 221 -17.00 11.47 13.27
N TRP A 222 -18.02 10.68 13.58
CA TRP A 222 -19.41 11.10 13.62
C TRP A 222 -19.91 11.33 15.05
N LEU A 223 -20.64 12.42 15.24
CA LEU A 223 -21.38 12.67 16.47
C LEU A 223 -22.76 11.96 16.39
N PRO A 224 -23.37 11.61 17.55
CA PRO A 224 -24.70 11.00 17.59
C PRO A 224 -25.82 11.84 16.96
N ASP A 225 -25.62 13.16 16.85
CA ASP A 225 -26.57 14.10 16.23
C ASP A 225 -26.42 14.19 14.70
N GLY A 226 -25.51 13.43 14.11
CA GLY A 226 -25.27 13.38 12.66
C GLY A 226 -24.28 14.43 12.16
N ARG A 227 -23.67 15.25 13.03
CA ARG A 227 -22.56 16.13 12.64
C ARG A 227 -21.27 15.35 12.43
N LEU A 228 -20.46 15.84 11.50
CA LEU A 228 -19.13 15.29 11.20
C LEU A 228 -18.07 16.10 11.92
N ALA A 229 -17.28 15.46 12.77
CA ALA A 229 -16.06 16.04 13.32
C ALA A 229 -14.90 15.79 12.35
N VAL A 230 -14.13 16.84 12.05
CA VAL A 230 -12.97 16.81 11.15
C VAL A 230 -11.77 17.40 11.85
N THR A 231 -10.61 16.75 11.78
CA THR A 231 -9.33 17.39 12.12
C THR A 231 -8.60 17.83 10.88
N THR A 232 -7.90 18.97 10.97
CA THR A 232 -6.99 19.46 9.92
C THR A 232 -5.55 19.27 10.32
N TRP A 233 -4.69 18.92 9.36
CA TRP A 233 -3.28 18.62 9.63
C TRP A 233 -2.48 19.80 10.18
N GLY A 234 -2.66 21.00 9.61
CA GLY A 234 -1.98 22.23 10.04
C GLY A 234 -0.53 22.40 9.53
N GLY A 235 0.14 21.32 9.09
CA GLY A 235 1.49 21.36 8.50
C GLY A 235 2.62 20.96 9.47
N SER A 236 3.76 20.54 8.91
CA SER A 236 4.88 19.93 9.66
C SER A 236 5.56 20.80 10.72
N ASN A 237 5.52 22.13 10.56
CA ASN A 237 6.31 23.08 11.35
C ASN A 237 5.47 24.04 12.21
N ASN A 238 4.14 23.91 12.20
CA ASN A 238 3.23 24.81 12.90
C ASN A 238 2.27 24.04 13.82
N THR A 239 1.98 24.57 15.02
CA THR A 239 0.91 24.07 15.91
C THR A 239 -0.44 24.67 15.48
N THR A 240 -0.88 24.35 14.28
CA THR A 240 -2.07 24.92 13.63
C THR A 240 -3.12 23.87 13.31
N GLY A 241 -3.00 22.64 13.84
CA GLY A 241 -4.04 21.64 13.72
C GLY A 241 -5.31 22.10 14.44
N GLU A 242 -6.44 21.96 13.77
CA GLU A 242 -7.75 22.40 14.26
C GLU A 242 -8.77 21.27 14.21
N VAL A 243 -9.85 21.43 14.96
CA VAL A 243 -11.03 20.55 14.92
C VAL A 243 -12.23 21.38 14.52
N TYR A 244 -13.01 20.84 13.58
CA TYR A 244 -14.23 21.43 13.07
C TYR A 244 -15.40 20.47 13.26
N LEU A 245 -16.57 21.02 13.62
CA LEU A 245 -17.85 20.33 13.52
C LEU A 245 -18.59 20.84 12.29
N LEU A 246 -19.01 19.90 11.44
CA LEU A 246 -19.74 20.18 10.22
C LEU A 246 -21.17 19.69 10.33
N GLY A 247 -22.12 20.59 10.05
CA GLY A 247 -23.55 20.29 9.96
C GLY A 247 -24.02 20.18 8.50
N ASN A 248 -25.18 19.57 8.31
CA ASN A 248 -25.83 19.40 7.00
C ASN A 248 -24.96 18.70 5.94
N VAL A 249 -24.08 17.78 6.33
CA VAL A 249 -23.22 17.03 5.38
C VAL A 249 -23.90 15.76 4.83
N THR A 250 -25.02 15.35 5.43
CA THR A 250 -25.78 14.13 5.08
C THR A 250 -26.93 14.41 4.11
N GLY A 251 -27.51 13.35 3.55
CA GLY A 251 -28.65 13.44 2.62
C GLY A 251 -28.36 14.25 1.35
N ASN A 252 -29.37 14.96 0.86
CA ASN A 252 -29.26 15.84 -0.31
C ASN A 252 -28.64 17.20 0.07
N THR A 253 -27.31 17.26 0.01
CA THR A 253 -26.52 18.42 0.44
C THR A 253 -25.66 19.02 -0.68
N GLY A 254 -24.97 20.11 -0.37
CA GLY A 254 -23.99 20.79 -1.20
C GLY A 254 -23.21 21.84 -0.41
N PRO A 255 -22.16 22.44 -1.00
CA PRO A 255 -21.31 23.43 -0.35
C PRO A 255 -22.06 24.65 0.24
N ASP A 256 -23.21 24.99 -0.33
CA ASP A 256 -24.08 26.10 0.07
C ASP A 256 -24.89 25.81 1.35
N LYS A 257 -25.04 24.54 1.73
CA LYS A 257 -25.83 24.10 2.89
C LYS A 257 -24.98 23.68 4.08
N VAL A 258 -23.73 23.27 3.84
CA VAL A 258 -22.82 22.81 4.89
C VAL A 258 -22.49 23.95 5.83
N THR A 259 -22.64 23.72 7.13
CA THR A 259 -22.21 24.64 8.17
C THR A 259 -20.89 24.16 8.75
N VAL A 260 -19.99 25.08 9.08
CA VAL A 260 -18.68 24.77 9.65
C VAL A 260 -18.48 25.59 10.92
N LYS A 261 -18.14 24.92 12.03
CA LYS A 261 -17.76 25.56 13.29
C LYS A 261 -16.42 25.02 13.75
N ARG A 262 -15.43 25.89 13.93
CA ARG A 262 -14.17 25.50 14.59
C ARG A 262 -14.42 25.34 16.08
N VAL A 263 -14.06 24.19 16.63
CA VAL A 263 -14.27 23.85 18.05
C VAL A 263 -12.97 23.65 18.82
N ALA A 264 -11.84 23.46 18.13
CA ALA A 264 -10.53 23.41 18.79
C ALA A 264 -9.43 23.90 17.83
N SER A 265 -8.33 24.37 18.39
CA SER A 265 -7.11 24.75 17.66
C SER A 265 -5.85 24.42 18.48
N GLY A 266 -4.66 24.72 17.94
CA GLY A 266 -3.39 24.55 18.68
C GLY A 266 -2.89 23.12 18.78
N LEU A 267 -3.45 22.19 17.99
CA LEU A 267 -3.08 20.78 18.02
C LEU A 267 -1.86 20.53 17.13
N LYS A 268 -0.96 19.67 17.59
CA LYS A 268 0.27 19.30 16.90
C LYS A 268 0.02 18.14 15.95
N GLU A 269 -0.34 18.49 14.72
CA GLU A 269 -0.58 17.57 13.60
C GLU A 269 -1.51 16.42 14.00
N PRO A 270 -2.77 16.73 14.33
CA PRO A 270 -3.73 15.73 14.73
C PRO A 270 -3.94 14.75 13.58
N MET A 271 -3.85 13.45 13.86
CA MET A 271 -3.93 12.37 12.87
C MET A 271 -4.99 11.33 13.23
N GLY A 272 -5.81 11.65 14.24
CA GLY A 272 -6.95 10.84 14.64
C GLY A 272 -7.92 11.59 15.52
N ILE A 273 -9.20 11.26 15.39
CA ILE A 273 -10.28 11.80 16.22
C ILE A 273 -11.29 10.69 16.49
N THR A 274 -11.87 10.67 17.69
CA THR A 274 -13.08 9.90 17.95
C THR A 274 -13.98 10.54 19.00
N TYR A 275 -15.29 10.36 18.86
CA TYR A 275 -16.30 10.80 19.82
C TYR A 275 -16.67 9.66 20.77
N VAL A 276 -16.38 9.81 22.07
CA VAL A 276 -16.63 8.77 23.08
C VAL A 276 -17.18 9.39 24.35
N GLY A 277 -18.40 8.97 24.73
CA GLY A 277 -19.00 9.32 26.01
C GLY A 277 -19.14 10.84 26.22
N GLY A 278 -19.63 11.55 25.21
CA GLY A 278 -19.89 12.99 25.28
C GLY A 278 -18.72 13.88 24.85
N LYS A 279 -17.53 13.31 24.56
CA LYS A 279 -16.30 14.07 24.36
C LYS A 279 -15.57 13.65 23.09
N LEU A 280 -14.82 14.58 22.50
CA LEU A 280 -13.87 14.31 21.42
C LEU A 280 -12.48 14.01 21.98
N TYR A 281 -11.83 13.01 21.41
CA TYR A 281 -10.44 12.64 21.70
C TYR A 281 -9.63 12.73 20.43
N VAL A 282 -8.45 13.34 20.50
CA VAL A 282 -7.59 13.59 19.35
C VAL A 282 -6.21 13.01 19.57
N SER A 283 -5.72 12.19 18.63
CA SER A 283 -4.33 11.74 18.63
C SER A 283 -3.45 12.75 17.92
N GLN A 284 -2.50 13.32 18.66
CA GLN A 284 -1.45 14.22 18.17
C GLN A 284 -0.13 13.46 18.06
N LYS A 285 0.92 14.05 17.46
CA LYS A 285 2.22 13.35 17.33
C LYS A 285 2.78 12.69 18.60
N HIS A 286 2.51 13.28 19.77
CA HIS A 286 3.16 12.95 21.03
C HIS A 286 2.18 12.59 22.17
N GLU A 287 0.87 12.77 21.97
CA GLU A 287 -0.13 12.59 23.01
C GLU A 287 -1.53 12.29 22.48
N LEU A 288 -2.36 11.73 23.36
CA LEU A 288 -3.80 11.66 23.22
C LEU A 288 -4.45 12.74 24.08
N THR A 289 -5.32 13.55 23.48
CA THR A 289 -5.92 14.72 24.13
C THR A 289 -7.43 14.62 24.12
N GLU A 290 -8.05 14.78 25.27
CA GLU A 290 -9.49 14.95 25.43
C GLU A 290 -9.82 16.45 25.36
N LEU A 291 -10.81 16.78 24.53
CA LEU A 291 -11.32 18.13 24.35
C LEU A 291 -12.55 18.32 25.26
N ASN A 292 -12.51 19.34 26.12
CA ASN A 292 -13.60 19.67 27.05
C ASN A 292 -14.12 21.08 26.77
N ASP A 293 -15.40 21.13 26.45
CA ASP A 293 -16.26 22.32 26.51
C ASP A 293 -16.83 22.40 27.93
N THR A 294 -16.56 23.50 28.63
CA THR A 294 -16.93 23.70 30.04
C THR A 294 -18.05 24.72 30.24
N ASP A 295 -18.40 25.50 29.21
CA ASP A 295 -19.43 26.54 29.27
C ASP A 295 -20.63 26.29 28.32
N GLY A 296 -20.56 25.24 27.49
CA GLY A 296 -21.63 24.78 26.62
C GLY A 296 -21.70 25.49 25.27
N ASP A 297 -20.68 26.28 24.90
CA ASP A 297 -20.63 26.98 23.62
C ASP A 297 -20.09 26.10 22.46
N GLU A 298 -19.79 24.83 22.73
CA GLU A 298 -19.16 23.82 21.86
C GLU A 298 -17.70 24.10 21.47
N VAL A 299 -17.07 25.13 22.00
CA VAL A 299 -15.64 25.42 21.82
C VAL A 299 -14.87 24.77 22.98
N THR A 300 -13.67 24.28 22.67
CA THR A 300 -12.83 23.62 23.66
C THR A 300 -12.17 24.66 24.56
N ASP A 301 -12.55 24.67 25.84
CA ASP A 301 -11.92 25.48 26.88
C ASP A 301 -10.71 24.79 27.49
N GLN A 302 -10.82 23.47 27.69
CA GLN A 302 -9.82 22.70 28.42
C GLN A 302 -9.37 21.46 27.64
N TYR A 303 -8.05 21.40 27.42
CA TYR A 303 -7.37 20.27 26.80
C TYR A 303 -6.80 19.37 27.89
N ARG A 304 -7.38 18.18 28.08
CA ARG A 304 -6.89 17.20 29.05
C ARG A 304 -6.03 16.16 28.33
N ARG A 305 -4.74 16.14 28.65
CA ARG A 305 -3.84 15.05 28.23
C ARG A 305 -4.26 13.74 28.88
N VAL A 306 -4.62 12.75 28.05
CA VAL A 306 -5.01 11.40 28.49
C VAL A 306 -3.78 10.50 28.59
N ALA A 307 -2.91 10.53 27.59
CA ALA A 307 -1.71 9.71 27.52
C ALA A 307 -0.62 10.38 26.67
N THR A 308 0.63 9.95 26.86
CA THR A 308 1.78 10.37 26.05
C THR A 308 2.56 9.16 25.58
N TRP A 309 3.31 9.30 24.50
CA TRP A 309 4.24 8.29 23.99
C TRP A 309 5.54 8.94 23.53
N PRO A 310 6.62 8.14 23.37
CA PRO A 310 7.89 8.65 22.88
C PRO A 310 7.75 9.38 21.53
N PHE A 311 8.43 10.52 21.43
CA PHE A 311 8.45 11.39 20.25
C PHE A 311 9.81 12.08 20.18
N GLY A 312 10.53 11.89 19.06
CA GLY A 312 11.89 12.38 18.86
C GLY A 312 12.00 13.76 18.22
N GLY A 313 10.86 14.41 17.93
CA GLY A 313 10.85 15.73 17.29
C GLY A 313 10.85 15.69 15.76
N ASN A 314 10.86 14.51 15.14
CA ASN A 314 10.94 14.38 13.68
C ASN A 314 9.59 14.72 13.00
N PHE A 315 9.66 15.31 11.81
CA PHE A 315 8.48 15.76 11.05
C PHE A 315 7.53 14.61 10.64
N HIS A 316 7.98 13.36 10.70
CA HIS A 316 7.23 12.21 10.21
C HIS A 316 6.81 11.20 11.30
N GLU A 317 7.03 11.56 12.57
CA GLU A 317 6.58 10.78 13.72
C GLU A 317 5.08 11.04 14.02
N PHE A 318 4.21 10.63 13.11
CA PHE A 318 2.74 10.73 13.26
C PHE A 318 2.14 9.71 14.23
N ALA A 319 0.94 10.00 14.72
CA ALA A 319 0.13 9.11 15.55
C ALA A 319 -1.26 8.89 14.90
N PHE A 320 -1.34 7.91 14.02
CA PHE A 320 -2.50 7.66 13.15
C PHE A 320 -3.60 6.90 13.88
N GLY A 321 -4.82 7.42 13.87
CA GLY A 321 -5.89 6.95 14.74
C GLY A 321 -7.25 7.56 14.39
N LEU A 322 -8.30 7.32 15.15
CA LEU A 322 -8.32 6.74 16.49
C LEU A 322 -9.48 5.76 16.59
N LEU A 323 -9.20 4.48 16.88
CA LEU A 323 -10.27 3.52 17.15
C LEU A 323 -10.57 3.48 18.64
N HIS A 324 -11.81 3.22 19.02
CA HIS A 324 -12.19 3.00 20.41
C HIS A 324 -13.06 1.74 20.55
N LYS A 325 -12.73 0.89 21.53
CA LYS A 325 -13.52 -0.28 21.90
C LYS A 325 -13.22 -0.70 23.34
N ASP A 326 -14.26 -1.06 24.09
CA ASP A 326 -14.17 -1.64 25.44
C ASP A 326 -13.31 -0.82 26.42
N GLY A 327 -13.41 0.52 26.35
CA GLY A 327 -12.69 1.43 27.24
C GLY A 327 -11.23 1.69 26.83
N PHE A 328 -10.82 1.24 25.64
CA PHE A 328 -9.48 1.46 25.12
C PHE A 328 -9.49 2.15 23.78
N PHE A 329 -8.49 3.01 23.58
CA PHE A 329 -8.17 3.58 22.29
C PHE A 329 -7.07 2.79 21.60
N TYR A 330 -7.11 2.71 20.27
CA TYR A 330 -6.07 2.08 19.44
C TYR A 330 -5.62 3.04 18.35
N LEU A 331 -4.30 3.14 18.17
CA LEU A 331 -3.67 4.00 17.17
C LEU A 331 -2.28 3.46 16.81
N ASN A 332 -1.72 3.94 15.71
CA ASN A 332 -0.39 3.56 15.24
C ASN A 332 0.62 4.70 15.39
N LEU A 333 1.83 4.37 15.84
CA LEU A 333 2.96 5.29 15.88
C LEU A 333 3.86 5.07 14.68
N SER A 334 4.01 6.09 13.83
CA SER A 334 4.93 6.07 12.68
C SER A 334 6.39 6.22 13.08
N VAL A 335 7.33 5.64 12.34
CA VAL A 335 8.77 5.86 12.55
C VAL A 335 9.21 7.24 12.08
N SER A 336 10.36 7.71 12.56
CA SER A 336 11.05 8.88 12.00
C SER A 336 11.61 8.57 10.61
N ILE A 337 11.53 9.54 9.70
CA ILE A 337 12.16 9.45 8.37
C ILE A 337 13.03 10.67 8.10
N ASN A 338 14.02 10.50 7.23
CA ASN A 338 14.83 11.58 6.68
C ASN A 338 14.12 12.23 5.48
N TYR A 339 14.48 13.47 5.19
CA TYR A 339 14.18 14.06 3.87
C TYR A 339 14.74 13.15 2.78
N GLY A 340 13.93 12.80 1.78
CA GLY A 340 14.23 11.75 0.79
C GLY A 340 13.53 10.41 1.06
N GLY A 341 12.83 10.29 2.18
CA GLY A 341 11.96 9.16 2.45
C GLY A 341 12.63 8.00 3.16
N ALA A 342 13.95 7.95 3.35
CA ALA A 342 14.61 6.86 4.07
C ALA A 342 14.22 6.83 5.56
N THR A 343 14.11 5.64 6.17
CA THR A 343 13.92 5.49 7.62
C THR A 343 15.13 6.10 8.35
N THR A 344 14.90 6.96 9.34
CA THR A 344 16.00 7.54 10.16
C THR A 344 16.71 6.44 10.95
N ASN A 345 18.04 6.44 10.95
CA ASN A 345 18.84 5.46 11.68
C ASN A 345 20.03 6.16 12.37
N PRO A 346 20.14 6.14 13.71
CA PRO A 346 19.20 5.53 14.66
C PRO A 346 17.87 6.30 14.78
N GLN A 347 16.80 5.62 15.20
CA GLN A 347 15.52 6.23 15.57
C GLN A 347 15.70 7.09 16.82
N PRO A 348 15.21 8.35 16.81
CA PRO A 348 15.39 9.28 17.92
C PRO A 348 14.49 8.98 19.12
N ALA A 349 13.42 8.20 18.94
CA ALA A 349 12.51 7.79 20.00
C ALA A 349 12.28 6.26 19.99
N PRO A 350 12.23 5.63 21.18
CA PRO A 350 11.96 4.19 21.28
C PRO A 350 10.51 3.86 20.93
N ASN A 351 10.28 2.59 20.55
CA ASN A 351 8.96 1.99 20.35
C ASN A 351 8.07 2.72 19.32
N ARG A 352 8.65 3.45 18.36
CA ARG A 352 7.95 3.88 17.15
C ARG A 352 7.79 2.68 16.21
N GLY A 353 6.87 2.76 15.24
CA GLY A 353 6.58 1.64 14.33
C GLY A 353 5.68 0.58 14.95
N THR A 354 4.80 0.96 15.87
CA THR A 354 3.94 0.04 16.63
C THR A 354 2.47 0.46 16.61
N THR A 355 1.57 -0.52 16.70
CA THR A 355 0.20 -0.27 17.14
C THR A 355 0.16 -0.29 18.67
N ILE A 356 -0.38 0.78 19.26
CA ILE A 356 -0.54 0.91 20.71
C ILE A 356 -2.01 0.85 21.12
N LYS A 357 -2.24 0.49 22.37
CA LYS A 357 -3.52 0.48 23.05
C LYS A 357 -3.44 1.36 24.29
N VAL A 358 -4.35 2.31 24.44
CA VAL A 358 -4.39 3.28 25.53
C VAL A 358 -5.64 3.07 26.37
N ASN A 359 -5.47 2.86 27.68
CA ASN A 359 -6.60 2.80 28.61
C ASN A 359 -7.21 4.20 28.77
N ARG A 360 -8.50 4.34 28.46
CA ARG A 360 -9.19 5.65 28.50
C ARG A 360 -9.21 6.28 29.91
N GLN A 361 -9.30 5.46 30.94
CA GLN A 361 -9.42 5.93 32.32
C GLN A 361 -8.05 6.27 32.92
N THR A 362 -7.07 5.38 32.76
CA THR A 362 -5.76 5.52 33.43
C THR A 362 -4.72 6.23 32.58
N GLY A 363 -4.91 6.30 31.25
CA GLY A 363 -3.89 6.79 30.33
C GLY A 363 -2.76 5.79 30.05
N GLU A 364 -2.83 4.58 30.60
CA GLU A 364 -1.79 3.56 30.44
C GLU A 364 -1.66 3.14 28.98
N VAL A 365 -0.44 3.18 28.46
CA VAL A 365 -0.08 2.78 27.09
C VAL A 365 0.50 1.37 27.12
N SER A 366 -0.04 0.50 26.28
CA SER A 366 0.45 -0.86 26.03
C SER A 366 0.69 -1.09 24.54
N TYR A 367 1.60 -2.00 24.21
CA TYR A 367 2.00 -2.27 22.84
C TYR A 367 1.38 -3.58 22.34
N VAL A 368 0.77 -3.54 21.15
CA VAL A 368 0.04 -4.70 20.60
C VAL A 368 0.87 -5.43 19.55
N ALA A 369 1.43 -4.69 18.59
CA ALA A 369 2.21 -5.24 17.48
C ALA A 369 3.25 -4.22 16.99
N GLY A 370 4.27 -4.69 16.28
CA GLY A 370 5.36 -3.86 15.77
C GLY A 370 5.80 -4.19 14.35
N GLY A 371 6.87 -3.55 13.91
CA GLY A 371 7.38 -3.69 12.55
C GLY A 371 6.54 -2.96 11.50
N LEU A 372 5.88 -1.88 11.91
CA LEU A 372 5.23 -0.92 11.03
C LEU A 372 6.18 0.23 10.71
N ARG A 373 6.01 0.86 9.53
CA ARG A 373 6.84 1.99 9.12
C ARG A 373 6.07 3.30 9.21
N THR A 374 5.16 3.50 8.28
CA THR A 374 4.28 4.67 8.18
C THR A 374 2.86 4.18 8.06
N PRO A 375 2.26 3.73 9.17
CA PRO A 375 0.96 3.08 9.16
C PRO A 375 -0.20 4.08 9.18
N ASN A 376 -0.36 4.85 8.10
CA ASN A 376 -1.33 5.95 8.00
C ASN A 376 -2.78 5.48 8.25
N GLY A 377 -3.12 4.27 7.83
CA GLY A 377 -4.47 3.74 8.03
C GLY A 377 -4.57 2.77 9.21
N ILE A 378 -5.60 2.97 10.03
CA ILE A 378 -6.09 2.01 11.03
C ILE A 378 -7.61 1.97 10.99
N GLY A 379 -8.19 0.77 11.02
CA GLY A 379 -9.64 0.59 10.89
C GLY A 379 -10.13 -0.77 11.34
N TRP A 380 -11.44 -0.85 11.59
CA TRP A 380 -12.11 -2.12 11.85
C TRP A 380 -12.31 -2.88 10.54
N GLY A 381 -12.08 -4.19 10.60
CA GLY A 381 -12.32 -5.11 9.51
C GLY A 381 -13.16 -6.32 9.94
N PRO A 382 -13.14 -7.39 9.13
CA PRO A 382 -13.88 -8.62 9.39
C PRO A 382 -13.67 -9.12 10.83
N GLU A 383 -14.74 -9.70 11.39
CA GLU A 383 -14.72 -10.30 12.74
C GLU A 383 -14.34 -9.31 13.86
N GLY A 384 -14.47 -8.00 13.61
CA GLY A 384 -14.09 -6.95 14.56
C GLY A 384 -12.58 -6.83 14.77
N GLY A 385 -11.77 -7.36 13.85
CA GLY A 385 -10.32 -7.25 13.88
C GLY A 385 -9.82 -5.84 13.52
N ILE A 386 -8.60 -5.51 13.94
CA ILE A 386 -7.93 -4.25 13.57
C ILE A 386 -7.06 -4.49 12.35
N PHE A 387 -7.29 -3.72 11.29
CA PHE A 387 -6.49 -3.78 10.07
C PHE A 387 -5.78 -2.45 9.87
N VAL A 388 -4.55 -2.55 9.36
CA VAL A 388 -3.65 -1.41 9.19
C VAL A 388 -3.06 -1.43 7.80
N THR A 389 -3.15 -0.30 7.10
CA THR A 389 -2.39 -0.05 5.88
C THR A 389 -1.06 0.59 6.26
N ASP A 390 0.01 0.14 5.64
CA ASP A 390 1.37 0.57 5.95
C ASP A 390 2.15 0.84 4.66
N ASN A 391 2.85 1.98 4.64
CA ASN A 391 3.53 2.43 3.43
C ASN A 391 4.87 1.69 3.24
N GLN A 392 5.22 1.44 1.98
CA GLN A 392 6.51 0.94 1.51
C GLN A 392 7.69 1.76 2.06
N GLY A 393 8.87 1.17 2.17
CA GLY A 393 10.13 1.83 2.54
C GLY A 393 11.18 0.83 3.02
N GLY A 394 12.05 1.24 3.95
CA GLY A 394 13.07 0.35 4.53
C GLY A 394 12.45 -0.95 5.06
N TRP A 395 12.93 -2.10 4.60
CA TRP A 395 12.45 -3.45 4.88
C TRP A 395 11.01 -3.76 4.46
N LEU A 396 10.31 -2.78 3.88
CA LEU A 396 8.92 -2.86 3.42
C LEU A 396 8.88 -2.65 1.90
N PRO A 397 9.00 -3.72 1.11
CA PRO A 397 9.25 -3.57 -0.32
C PRO A 397 8.11 -2.92 -1.10
N SER A 398 6.87 -3.09 -0.62
CA SER A 398 5.66 -2.49 -1.16
C SER A 398 4.74 -2.12 0.00
N SER A 399 3.76 -1.25 -0.28
CA SER A 399 2.69 -0.97 0.67
C SER A 399 1.88 -2.25 0.94
N LYS A 400 1.25 -2.35 2.11
CA LYS A 400 0.56 -3.57 2.54
C LYS A 400 -0.64 -3.28 3.46
N LEU A 401 -1.58 -4.22 3.49
CA LEU A 401 -2.62 -4.34 4.52
C LEU A 401 -2.24 -5.47 5.47
N VAL A 402 -2.24 -5.23 6.78
CA VAL A 402 -1.93 -6.23 7.81
C VAL A 402 -3.07 -6.36 8.82
N HIS A 403 -3.21 -7.55 9.40
CA HIS A 403 -4.14 -7.82 10.50
C HIS A 403 -3.39 -7.78 11.83
N ILE A 404 -3.69 -6.77 12.64
CA ILE A 404 -3.06 -6.53 13.94
C ILE A 404 -3.58 -7.54 14.97
N LYS A 405 -2.66 -8.26 15.62
CA LYS A 405 -2.90 -9.09 16.80
C LYS A 405 -1.71 -8.94 17.74
N GLN A 406 -1.92 -9.28 19.01
CA GLN A 406 -0.87 -9.28 20.03
C GLN A 406 0.38 -10.03 19.54
N ASP A 407 1.55 -9.46 19.79
CA ASP A 407 2.88 -10.01 19.54
C ASP A 407 3.26 -10.27 18.07
N ARG A 408 2.51 -9.71 17.11
CA ARG A 408 2.86 -9.78 15.68
C ARG A 408 3.93 -8.75 15.31
N PHE A 409 4.81 -9.15 14.38
CA PHE A 409 5.83 -8.29 13.79
C PHE A 409 5.71 -8.25 12.26
N PHE A 410 5.73 -7.07 11.66
CA PHE A 410 5.43 -6.87 10.23
C PHE A 410 6.65 -6.50 9.37
N HIS A 411 7.85 -6.90 9.77
CA HIS A 411 9.06 -6.86 8.93
C HIS A 411 9.75 -5.49 8.77
N HIS A 412 9.31 -4.41 9.43
CA HIS A 412 10.11 -3.18 9.51
C HIS A 412 11.06 -3.25 10.72
N TYR A 413 12.36 -3.25 10.50
CA TYR A 413 13.34 -3.22 11.59
C TYR A 413 13.79 -1.78 11.89
N THR A 414 14.03 -1.51 13.18
CA THR A 414 14.54 -0.22 13.67
C THR A 414 15.84 -0.39 14.43
N ASN A 415 16.56 0.71 14.63
CA ASN A 415 17.74 0.77 15.49
C ASN A 415 17.61 1.97 16.44
N PRO A 416 17.58 1.79 17.78
CA PRO A 416 17.57 0.50 18.48
C PRO A 416 16.35 -0.34 18.11
N ALA A 417 16.45 -1.66 18.32
CA ALA A 417 15.39 -2.60 17.97
C ALA A 417 14.07 -2.29 18.68
N GLY A 418 12.96 -2.41 17.95
CA GLY A 418 11.61 -2.24 18.48
C GLY A 418 11.19 -3.40 19.39
N PRO A 419 10.07 -3.25 20.13
CA PRO A 419 9.64 -4.22 21.14
C PRO A 419 9.22 -5.59 20.57
N PHE A 420 9.03 -5.69 19.25
CA PHE A 420 8.61 -6.93 18.59
C PHE A 420 9.60 -7.42 17.53
N ASP A 421 10.75 -6.76 17.36
CA ASP A 421 11.69 -7.07 16.27
C ASP A 421 12.26 -8.50 16.37
N SER A 422 12.23 -9.11 17.56
CA SER A 422 12.63 -10.51 17.77
C SER A 422 11.54 -11.54 17.44
N ARG A 423 10.32 -11.10 17.07
CA ARG A 423 9.21 -12.00 16.75
C ARG A 423 9.28 -12.47 15.30
N PRO A 424 8.74 -13.65 14.97
CA PRO A 424 8.65 -14.10 13.58
C PRO A 424 7.86 -13.11 12.72
N VAL A 425 8.34 -12.89 11.49
CA VAL A 425 7.66 -12.03 10.52
C VAL A 425 6.29 -12.60 10.19
N THR A 426 5.26 -11.78 10.38
CA THR A 426 3.89 -12.06 9.97
C THR A 426 3.69 -11.55 8.55
N ARG A 427 3.17 -12.43 7.66
CA ARG A 427 2.88 -12.09 6.27
C ARG A 427 1.72 -11.07 6.19
N PRO A 428 1.75 -10.16 5.20
CA PRO A 428 0.63 -9.25 4.99
C PRO A 428 -0.61 -10.00 4.50
N VAL A 429 -1.77 -9.41 4.78
CA VAL A 429 -3.06 -9.87 4.26
C VAL A 429 -3.16 -9.53 2.77
N LEU A 430 -2.82 -8.29 2.42
CA LEU A 430 -2.69 -7.84 1.04
C LEU A 430 -1.34 -7.14 0.87
N TRP A 431 -0.61 -7.47 -0.17
CA TRP A 431 0.30 -6.54 -0.80
C TRP A 431 -0.50 -5.54 -1.62
N LEU A 432 -0.08 -4.28 -1.57
CA LEU A 432 -0.62 -3.18 -2.34
C LEU A 432 0.51 -2.69 -3.26
N PRO A 433 0.61 -3.22 -4.50
CA PRO A 433 1.74 -2.97 -5.39
C PRO A 433 1.99 -1.49 -5.64
N GLN A 434 3.22 -1.10 -5.31
CA GLN A 434 3.73 0.26 -5.45
C GLN A 434 3.70 0.73 -6.90
N ASN A 435 3.25 1.96 -7.14
CA ASN A 435 3.12 2.61 -8.45
C ASN A 435 2.08 1.97 -9.38
N GLU A 436 1.37 0.93 -8.94
CA GLU A 436 0.35 0.23 -9.73
C GLU A 436 -1.06 0.45 -9.19
N ILE A 437 -1.22 0.40 -7.86
CA ILE A 437 -2.52 0.57 -7.19
C ILE A 437 -2.46 1.35 -5.87
N ALA A 438 -1.29 1.46 -5.23
CA ALA A 438 -1.14 2.22 -4.00
C ALA A 438 0.29 2.76 -3.87
N ASN A 439 0.44 3.93 -3.26
CA ASN A 439 1.72 4.56 -2.95
C ASN A 439 1.79 5.10 -1.51
N SER A 440 0.65 5.46 -0.93
CA SER A 440 0.51 5.91 0.44
C SER A 440 -0.91 5.60 0.93
N PRO A 441 -1.26 4.32 1.08
CA PRO A 441 -2.60 3.91 1.44
C PRO A 441 -2.97 4.43 2.84
N SER A 442 -4.24 4.77 3.02
CA SER A 442 -4.76 5.42 4.23
C SER A 442 -5.84 4.56 4.89
N THR A 443 -6.70 5.16 5.72
CA THR A 443 -7.64 4.48 6.62
C THR A 443 -8.39 3.34 5.95
N PRO A 444 -8.19 2.08 6.40
CA PRO A 444 -9.02 0.98 5.96
C PRO A 444 -10.40 1.06 6.62
N LEU A 445 -11.43 0.64 5.90
CA LEU A 445 -12.82 0.64 6.34
C LEU A 445 -13.53 -0.56 5.73
N GLN A 446 -14.28 -1.33 6.52
CA GLN A 446 -15.12 -2.39 5.96
C GLN A 446 -16.48 -1.84 5.49
N LEU A 447 -16.88 -2.17 4.27
CA LEU A 447 -18.25 -1.92 3.80
C LEU A 447 -19.21 -2.93 4.40
N THR A 448 -20.37 -2.46 4.86
CA THR A 448 -21.43 -3.31 5.43
C THR A 448 -22.61 -3.51 4.49
N ASP A 449 -22.71 -2.72 3.42
CA ASP A 449 -23.83 -2.73 2.47
C ASP A 449 -23.36 -2.50 1.02
N GLY A 450 -24.26 -2.70 0.07
CA GLY A 450 -24.03 -2.55 -1.36
C GLY A 450 -23.44 -3.81 -2.03
N PRO A 451 -23.13 -3.73 -3.33
CA PRO A 451 -22.66 -4.89 -4.11
C PRO A 451 -21.34 -5.49 -3.61
N PHE A 452 -20.56 -4.69 -2.87
CA PHE A 452 -19.26 -5.04 -2.31
C PHE A 452 -19.27 -5.17 -0.77
N ALA A 453 -20.44 -5.35 -0.15
CA ALA A 453 -20.56 -5.59 1.29
C ALA A 453 -19.59 -6.70 1.76
N GLY A 454 -18.97 -6.49 2.93
CA GLY A 454 -17.97 -7.35 3.53
C GLY A 454 -16.53 -7.07 3.11
N GLN A 455 -16.31 -6.28 2.05
CA GLN A 455 -14.97 -5.94 1.57
C GLN A 455 -14.39 -4.73 2.28
N MET A 456 -13.05 -4.64 2.28
CA MET A 456 -12.33 -3.48 2.78
C MET A 456 -12.26 -2.40 1.71
N LEU A 457 -12.30 -1.14 2.12
CA LEU A 457 -11.88 0.03 1.35
C LEU A 457 -10.68 0.66 2.02
N PHE A 458 -9.86 1.38 1.26
CA PHE A 458 -8.83 2.28 1.79
C PHE A 458 -8.59 3.39 0.77
N GLY A 459 -8.37 4.61 1.26
CA GLY A 459 -7.92 5.71 0.40
C GLY A 459 -6.43 5.60 0.07
N ASP A 460 -5.95 6.45 -0.82
CA ASP A 460 -4.51 6.66 -1.02
C ASP A 460 -4.20 8.15 -1.22
N VAL A 461 -3.17 8.64 -0.52
CA VAL A 461 -2.77 10.06 -0.55
C VAL A 461 -1.99 10.41 -1.81
N THR A 462 -1.18 9.49 -2.32
CA THR A 462 -0.23 9.77 -3.42
C THR A 462 -0.71 9.18 -4.74
N TYR A 463 -1.07 7.89 -4.75
CA TYR A 463 -1.71 7.25 -5.90
C TYR A 463 -3.11 7.83 -6.13
N GLY A 464 -3.77 8.26 -5.06
CA GLY A 464 -5.07 8.90 -5.11
C GLY A 464 -6.25 7.92 -5.11
N GLY A 465 -7.43 8.48 -4.85
CA GLY A 465 -8.69 7.74 -4.90
C GLY A 465 -8.89 6.76 -3.75
N VAL A 466 -9.78 5.81 -3.98
CA VAL A 466 -10.15 4.73 -3.05
C VAL A 466 -9.99 3.39 -3.78
N GLN A 467 -9.38 2.43 -3.09
CA GLN A 467 -9.19 1.06 -3.52
C GLN A 467 -10.06 0.13 -2.67
N ARG A 468 -10.26 -1.09 -3.16
CA ARG A 468 -11.12 -2.11 -2.55
C ARG A 468 -10.36 -3.41 -2.36
N GLY A 469 -10.47 -4.04 -1.19
CA GLY A 469 -9.84 -5.30 -0.83
C GLY A 469 -10.87 -6.38 -0.53
N PHE A 470 -10.92 -7.41 -1.37
CA PHE A 470 -11.62 -8.66 -1.07
C PHE A 470 -10.72 -9.55 -0.22
N LEU A 471 -11.21 -9.99 0.95
CA LEU A 471 -10.47 -10.84 1.87
C LEU A 471 -11.17 -12.20 2.02
N GLU A 472 -10.37 -13.26 2.12
CA GLU A 472 -10.81 -14.60 2.46
C GLU A 472 -9.81 -15.28 3.39
N LYS A 473 -10.21 -16.37 4.05
CA LYS A 473 -9.31 -17.19 4.88
C LYS A 473 -8.89 -18.45 4.13
N VAL A 474 -7.58 -18.67 4.00
CA VAL A 474 -7.01 -19.92 3.46
C VAL A 474 -6.08 -20.52 4.51
N GLY A 475 -6.45 -21.70 5.02
CA GLY A 475 -5.74 -22.31 6.15
C GLY A 475 -5.79 -21.47 7.42
N GLY A 476 -6.92 -20.79 7.68
CA GLY A 476 -7.18 -20.01 8.90
C GLY A 476 -6.65 -18.57 8.91
N GLU A 477 -5.76 -18.18 8.00
CA GLU A 477 -5.21 -16.83 7.91
C GLU A 477 -5.79 -16.07 6.70
N TYR A 478 -5.90 -14.75 6.83
CA TYR A 478 -6.42 -13.90 5.76
C TYR A 478 -5.41 -13.74 4.62
N GLN A 479 -5.95 -13.76 3.41
CA GLN A 479 -5.30 -13.35 2.18
C GLN A 479 -6.38 -12.83 1.21
N GLY A 480 -6.04 -12.34 0.02
CA GLY A 480 -7.08 -11.87 -0.90
C GLY A 480 -6.59 -10.98 -2.03
N ALA A 481 -7.52 -10.26 -2.66
CA ALA A 481 -7.24 -9.41 -3.82
C ALA A 481 -7.58 -7.94 -3.59
N VAL A 482 -6.78 -7.07 -4.19
CA VAL A 482 -7.06 -5.62 -4.28
C VAL A 482 -7.51 -5.23 -5.69
N PHE A 483 -8.45 -4.30 -5.76
CA PHE A 483 -9.06 -3.72 -6.95
C PHE A 483 -9.12 -2.20 -6.81
N ARG A 484 -9.21 -1.48 -7.93
CA ARG A 484 -9.51 -0.04 -7.91
C ARG A 484 -11.00 0.17 -7.74
N LEU A 485 -11.41 1.13 -6.90
CA LEU A 485 -12.81 1.56 -6.82
C LEU A 485 -13.00 2.87 -7.59
N THR A 486 -12.33 3.95 -7.19
CA THR A 486 -12.55 5.27 -7.79
C THR A 486 -11.34 6.20 -7.61
N GLN A 487 -11.09 7.13 -8.54
CA GLN A 487 -9.99 8.12 -8.45
C GLN A 487 -10.36 9.54 -8.91
N GLY A 488 -11.60 9.79 -9.35
CA GLY A 488 -12.09 11.10 -9.79
C GLY A 488 -12.35 12.11 -8.67
N LEU A 489 -11.58 12.06 -7.59
CA LEU A 489 -11.71 12.93 -6.42
C LEU A 489 -10.83 14.19 -6.57
N GLU A 490 -11.09 15.20 -5.75
CA GLU A 490 -10.44 16.52 -5.85
C GLU A 490 -9.02 16.56 -5.24
N ALA A 491 -8.69 15.60 -4.37
CA ALA A 491 -7.43 15.51 -3.63
C ALA A 491 -7.04 14.05 -3.33
N GLY A 492 -5.79 13.85 -2.92
CA GLY A 492 -5.33 12.57 -2.35
C GLY A 492 -6.09 12.24 -1.08
N VAL A 493 -6.49 10.97 -0.89
CA VAL A 493 -7.45 10.58 0.16
C VAL A 493 -6.71 10.09 1.41
N THR A 494 -6.75 10.89 2.48
CA THR A 494 -6.13 10.54 3.77
C THR A 494 -7.12 9.87 4.72
N ARG A 495 -8.42 10.18 4.61
CA ARG A 495 -9.43 9.60 5.50
C ARG A 495 -10.67 9.23 4.74
N ILE A 496 -11.25 8.10 5.13
CA ILE A 496 -12.57 7.68 4.67
C ILE A 496 -13.44 7.26 5.86
N SER A 497 -14.75 7.49 5.75
CA SER A 497 -15.76 7.02 6.70
C SER A 497 -17.07 6.75 5.98
N VAL A 498 -17.84 5.77 6.46
CA VAL A 498 -19.27 5.70 6.12
C VAL A 498 -20.02 6.62 7.08
N GLY A 499 -20.88 7.48 6.54
CA GLY A 499 -21.75 8.34 7.34
C GLY A 499 -23.05 7.65 7.74
N PRO A 500 -23.83 8.27 8.65
CA PRO A 500 -25.10 7.72 9.12
C PRO A 500 -26.16 7.58 8.01
N ASP A 501 -25.97 8.23 6.86
CA ASP A 501 -26.81 8.12 5.67
C ASP A 501 -26.32 7.05 4.67
N GLY A 502 -25.35 6.22 5.05
CA GLY A 502 -24.80 5.13 4.22
C GLY A 502 -23.88 5.58 3.08
N ALA A 503 -23.63 6.89 2.94
CA ALA A 503 -22.68 7.42 1.97
C ALA A 503 -21.23 7.28 2.46
N LEU A 504 -20.29 7.22 1.51
CA LEU A 504 -18.85 7.26 1.80
C LEU A 504 -18.38 8.71 1.79
N TYR A 505 -17.64 9.12 2.81
CA TYR A 505 -17.06 10.46 2.95
C TYR A 505 -15.55 10.33 2.80
N ALA A 506 -14.95 11.20 1.98
CA ALA A 506 -13.53 11.19 1.66
C ALA A 506 -12.91 12.55 2.05
N GLY A 507 -12.01 12.49 3.03
CA GLY A 507 -11.19 13.60 3.47
C GLY A 507 -9.87 13.64 2.69
N GLY A 508 -9.64 14.78 2.04
CA GLY A 508 -8.49 15.03 1.18
C GLY A 508 -7.38 15.79 1.88
N LEU A 509 -6.13 15.40 1.61
CA LEU A 509 -4.93 16.09 2.07
C LEU A 509 -3.81 15.91 1.04
N GLY A 510 -3.06 16.97 0.82
CA GLY A 510 -1.80 16.98 0.08
C GLY A 510 -0.81 17.95 0.71
N ALA A 511 0.46 17.64 0.57
CA ALA A 511 1.60 18.43 1.01
C ALA A 511 2.70 18.40 -0.06
N GLY A 512 3.71 19.26 0.08
CA GLY A 512 4.89 19.25 -0.81
C GLY A 512 5.65 17.92 -0.77
N GLY A 513 6.51 17.69 -1.76
CA GLY A 513 7.14 16.37 -1.93
C GLY A 513 6.26 15.42 -2.73
N ASN A 514 6.17 14.18 -2.27
CA ASN A 514 5.34 13.14 -2.88
C ASN A 514 4.07 12.83 -2.08
N TRP A 515 3.76 13.59 -1.03
CA TRP A 515 2.63 13.32 -0.14
C TRP A 515 1.37 14.06 -0.58
N GLY A 516 0.91 13.73 -1.78
CA GLY A 516 -0.29 14.28 -2.42
C GLY A 516 -0.45 13.67 -3.81
N GLN A 517 -1.64 13.80 -4.38
CA GLN A 517 -1.92 13.32 -5.73
C GLN A 517 -1.57 14.40 -6.76
N GLU A 518 -0.78 14.03 -7.77
CA GLU A 518 -0.37 14.95 -8.84
C GLU A 518 -1.59 15.56 -9.56
N GLY A 519 -1.55 16.87 -9.81
CA GLY A 519 -2.62 17.60 -10.51
C GLY A 519 -3.91 17.79 -9.71
N LYS A 520 -3.87 17.57 -8.39
CA LYS A 520 -5.02 17.68 -7.48
C LYS A 520 -4.81 18.75 -6.41
N LEU A 521 -5.89 19.07 -5.70
CA LEU A 521 -5.84 20.01 -4.57
C LEU A 521 -5.06 19.44 -3.39
N ALA A 522 -4.51 20.32 -2.55
CA ALA A 522 -3.84 19.97 -1.31
C ALA A 522 -4.80 19.75 -0.13
N PHE A 523 -6.09 19.94 -0.35
CA PHE A 523 -7.18 19.85 0.63
C PHE A 523 -8.42 19.29 -0.06
N GLY A 524 -9.34 18.72 0.70
CA GLY A 524 -10.60 18.27 0.14
C GLY A 524 -11.55 17.66 1.15
N LEU A 525 -12.84 17.71 0.86
CA LEU A 525 -13.86 16.99 1.61
C LEU A 525 -15.05 16.71 0.70
N GLN A 526 -15.21 15.44 0.31
CA GLN A 526 -16.23 15.03 -0.65
C GLN A 526 -17.04 13.84 -0.15
N LYS A 527 -18.24 13.70 -0.69
CA LYS A 527 -19.20 12.64 -0.40
C LYS A 527 -19.52 11.84 -1.65
N LEU A 528 -19.54 10.53 -1.52
CA LEU A 528 -19.89 9.53 -2.52
C LEU A 528 -21.18 8.84 -2.07
N THR A 529 -22.31 9.29 -2.60
CA THR A 529 -23.64 8.74 -2.27
C THR A 529 -23.98 7.59 -3.20
N PRO A 530 -24.25 6.37 -2.71
CA PRO A 530 -24.76 5.29 -3.55
C PRO A 530 -26.00 5.72 -4.32
N ASN A 531 -26.03 5.52 -5.64
CA ASN A 531 -27.09 6.02 -6.51
C ASN A 531 -27.97 4.91 -7.13
N GLY A 532 -27.71 3.65 -6.78
CA GLY A 532 -28.47 2.49 -7.27
C GLY A 532 -28.05 1.98 -8.65
N ALA A 533 -27.04 2.58 -9.31
CA ALA A 533 -26.47 2.01 -10.52
C ALA A 533 -25.74 0.68 -10.22
N ASP A 534 -25.62 -0.16 -11.24
CA ASP A 534 -25.02 -1.49 -11.15
C ASP A 534 -23.89 -1.62 -12.19
N ALA A 535 -22.82 -0.83 -12.03
CA ALA A 535 -21.70 -0.83 -12.97
C ALA A 535 -21.06 -2.22 -13.12
N PHE A 536 -20.57 -2.53 -14.32
CA PHE A 536 -19.86 -3.78 -14.58
C PHE A 536 -18.44 -3.73 -14.00
N ASP A 537 -18.20 -4.50 -12.93
CA ASP A 537 -16.95 -4.53 -12.18
C ASP A 537 -16.61 -5.95 -11.70
N ILE A 538 -15.34 -6.19 -11.31
CA ILE A 538 -14.92 -7.43 -10.67
C ILE A 538 -15.41 -7.39 -9.22
N ARG A 539 -16.39 -8.22 -8.89
CA ARG A 539 -16.94 -8.31 -7.54
C ARG A 539 -15.97 -8.96 -6.57
N ALA A 540 -15.41 -10.12 -6.91
CA ALA A 540 -14.49 -10.86 -6.04
C ALA A 540 -13.53 -11.72 -6.84
N MET A 541 -12.38 -12.05 -6.24
CA MET A 541 -11.43 -13.02 -6.77
C MET A 541 -11.06 -13.98 -5.65
N ARG A 542 -11.51 -15.23 -5.76
CA ARG A 542 -11.29 -16.28 -4.76
C ARG A 542 -10.24 -17.25 -5.22
N ALA A 543 -9.32 -17.62 -4.35
CA ALA A 543 -8.41 -18.70 -4.65
C ALA A 543 -9.16 -20.03 -4.64
N VAL A 544 -8.95 -20.85 -5.66
CA VAL A 544 -9.45 -22.23 -5.74
C VAL A 544 -8.28 -23.18 -6.01
N PRO A 545 -8.42 -24.50 -5.82
CA PRO A 545 -7.35 -25.44 -6.16
C PRO A 545 -6.86 -25.24 -7.60
N GLY A 546 -5.58 -24.94 -7.77
CA GLY A 546 -4.93 -24.74 -9.08
C GLY A 546 -5.29 -23.44 -9.81
N GLY A 547 -5.95 -22.47 -9.17
CA GLY A 547 -6.48 -21.32 -9.91
C GLY A 547 -7.22 -20.26 -9.09
N PHE A 548 -8.07 -19.50 -9.79
CA PHE A 548 -8.96 -18.50 -9.17
C PHE A 548 -10.37 -18.54 -9.75
N ALA A 549 -11.37 -18.26 -8.92
CA ALA A 549 -12.71 -17.92 -9.36
C ALA A 549 -12.89 -16.39 -9.29
N LEU A 550 -13.04 -15.74 -10.45
CA LEU A 550 -13.38 -14.32 -10.57
C LEU A 550 -14.89 -14.17 -10.72
N GLU A 551 -15.51 -13.43 -9.81
CA GLU A 551 -16.94 -13.09 -9.81
C GLU A 551 -17.10 -11.65 -10.30
N TYR A 552 -18.06 -11.40 -11.19
CA TYR A 552 -18.38 -10.10 -11.76
C TYR A 552 -19.78 -9.65 -11.33
N THR A 553 -20.02 -8.34 -11.26
CA THR A 553 -21.31 -7.77 -10.85
C THR A 553 -22.43 -8.05 -11.88
N GLN A 554 -22.08 -8.07 -13.16
CA GLN A 554 -23.00 -8.40 -14.26
C GLN A 554 -22.54 -9.67 -15.03
N PRO A 555 -23.46 -10.35 -15.74
CA PRO A 555 -23.12 -11.46 -16.64
C PRO A 555 -22.19 -11.02 -17.77
N LEU A 556 -21.23 -11.87 -18.18
CA LEU A 556 -20.37 -11.61 -19.34
C LEU A 556 -21.13 -11.68 -20.66
N SER A 557 -20.72 -10.86 -21.63
CA SER A 557 -21.22 -10.93 -23.01
C SER A 557 -20.83 -12.25 -23.69
N ALA A 558 -21.59 -12.64 -24.71
CA ALA A 558 -21.23 -13.80 -25.53
C ALA A 558 -19.87 -13.59 -26.24
N GLN A 559 -19.52 -12.35 -26.60
CA GLN A 559 -18.26 -12.02 -27.25
C GLN A 559 -17.07 -12.19 -26.29
N THR A 560 -17.22 -11.73 -25.04
CA THR A 560 -16.22 -11.92 -23.98
C THR A 560 -16.03 -13.41 -23.69
N ALA A 561 -17.12 -14.19 -23.69
CA ALA A 561 -17.09 -15.64 -23.43
C ALA A 561 -16.36 -16.46 -24.51
N THR A 562 -16.24 -15.94 -25.74
CA THR A 562 -15.46 -16.60 -26.81
C THR A 562 -13.97 -16.58 -26.49
N ASP A 563 -13.32 -17.75 -26.58
CA ASP A 563 -11.89 -17.95 -26.28
C ASP A 563 -11.50 -17.39 -24.89
N LEU A 564 -12.38 -17.57 -23.90
CA LEU A 564 -12.31 -16.88 -22.60
C LEU A 564 -10.94 -16.99 -21.91
N ALA A 565 -10.26 -18.14 -21.98
CA ALA A 565 -8.93 -18.29 -21.37
C ALA A 565 -7.89 -17.31 -21.93
N LYS A 566 -7.98 -16.97 -23.24
CA LYS A 566 -7.08 -16.02 -23.91
C LYS A 566 -7.39 -14.56 -23.55
N ARG A 567 -8.52 -14.28 -22.87
CA ARG A 567 -8.94 -12.94 -22.43
C ARG A 567 -8.19 -12.47 -21.18
N TYR A 568 -7.40 -13.32 -20.54
CA TYR A 568 -6.67 -12.97 -19.32
C TYR A 568 -5.17 -12.80 -19.59
N ARG A 569 -4.54 -11.90 -18.84
CA ARG A 569 -3.09 -11.75 -18.74
C ARG A 569 -2.73 -11.96 -17.28
N ILE A 570 -1.80 -12.88 -17.01
CA ILE A 570 -1.49 -13.31 -15.65
C ILE A 570 0.00 -13.18 -15.44
N LYS A 571 0.39 -12.52 -14.34
CA LYS A 571 1.75 -12.49 -13.85
C LYS A 571 1.79 -12.86 -12.38
N GLN A 572 2.88 -13.44 -11.92
CA GLN A 572 3.14 -13.61 -10.49
C GLN A 572 4.56 -13.18 -10.13
N TRP A 573 4.75 -12.70 -8.91
CA TRP A 573 6.07 -12.35 -8.36
C TRP A 573 6.03 -12.42 -6.83
N ARG A 574 7.20 -12.35 -6.20
CA ARG A 574 7.31 -12.04 -4.76
C ARG A 574 8.14 -10.76 -4.58
N TYR A 575 8.15 -10.23 -3.37
CA TYR A 575 8.99 -9.10 -3.02
C TYR A 575 10.23 -9.52 -2.24
N ALA A 576 11.32 -8.78 -2.44
CA ALA A 576 12.52 -8.87 -1.61
C ALA A 576 12.61 -7.65 -0.69
N PRO A 577 12.55 -7.82 0.65
CA PRO A 577 12.85 -6.76 1.60
C PRO A 577 14.33 -6.34 1.52
N THR A 578 14.60 -5.04 1.55
CA THR A 578 15.96 -4.47 1.61
C THR A 578 16.00 -3.38 2.67
N ALA A 579 17.18 -2.99 3.17
CA ALA A 579 17.29 -1.87 4.10
C ALA A 579 16.95 -0.52 3.44
N ASP A 580 17.13 -0.44 2.11
CA ASP A 580 16.82 0.74 1.29
C ASP A 580 15.32 0.98 1.16
N TYR A 581 14.94 2.14 0.62
CA TYR A 581 13.54 2.47 0.43
C TYR A 581 12.87 1.57 -0.62
N GLY A 582 11.86 0.81 -0.19
CA GLY A 582 11.11 -0.09 -1.06
C GLY A 582 11.92 -1.35 -1.37
N GLY A 583 11.47 -2.14 -2.35
CA GLY A 583 12.20 -3.35 -2.72
C GLY A 583 11.71 -3.93 -4.04
N PRO A 584 12.57 -4.68 -4.75
CA PRO A 584 12.26 -5.13 -6.09
C PRO A 584 11.21 -6.26 -6.09
N LYS A 585 10.45 -6.32 -7.18
CA LYS A 585 9.79 -7.56 -7.58
C LYS A 585 10.86 -8.56 -8.00
N ILE A 586 10.78 -9.78 -7.48
CA ILE A 586 11.71 -10.85 -7.84
C ILE A 586 10.94 -12.12 -8.24
N GLY A 587 11.53 -12.89 -9.16
CA GLY A 587 10.87 -14.08 -9.72
C GLY A 587 9.56 -13.73 -10.43
N GLU A 588 9.56 -12.65 -11.21
CA GLU A 588 8.40 -12.28 -12.04
C GLU A 588 8.25 -13.30 -13.17
N GLU A 589 7.07 -13.90 -13.24
CA GLU A 589 6.73 -14.96 -14.20
C GLU A 589 5.42 -14.59 -14.89
N THR A 590 5.39 -14.66 -16.23
CA THR A 590 4.14 -14.62 -17.00
C THR A 590 3.54 -16.01 -17.03
N LEU A 591 2.27 -16.13 -16.66
CA LEU A 591 1.51 -17.38 -16.66
C LEU A 591 0.40 -17.33 -17.71
N THR A 592 -0.04 -18.51 -18.13
CA THR A 592 -1.16 -18.68 -19.07
C THR A 592 -2.33 -19.34 -18.35
N ALA A 593 -3.54 -18.86 -18.59
CA ALA A 593 -4.75 -19.57 -18.18
C ALA A 593 -4.86 -20.86 -19.01
N GLY A 594 -4.66 -22.02 -18.38
CA GLY A 594 -4.80 -23.33 -19.04
C GLY A 594 -6.24 -23.61 -19.42
N SER A 595 -7.20 -23.12 -18.64
CA SER A 595 -8.62 -23.10 -18.97
C SER A 595 -9.34 -21.96 -18.27
N ALA A 596 -10.52 -21.60 -18.79
CA ALA A 596 -11.44 -20.66 -18.17
C ALA A 596 -12.88 -21.19 -18.31
N THR A 597 -13.49 -21.56 -17.18
CA THR A 597 -14.86 -22.09 -17.14
C THR A 597 -15.82 -21.01 -16.69
N LEU A 598 -16.77 -20.67 -17.54
CA LEU A 598 -17.83 -19.70 -17.25
C LEU A 598 -19.01 -20.38 -16.56
N SER A 599 -19.52 -19.80 -15.48
CA SER A 599 -20.73 -20.26 -14.80
C SER A 599 -21.98 -20.11 -15.66
N ALA A 600 -23.06 -20.81 -15.33
CA ALA A 600 -24.31 -20.78 -16.09
C ALA A 600 -24.96 -19.38 -16.14
N ASP A 601 -24.88 -18.63 -15.04
CA ASP A 601 -25.34 -17.22 -14.96
C ASP A 601 -24.35 -16.23 -15.62
N ARG A 602 -23.22 -16.74 -16.13
CA ARG A 602 -22.12 -16.01 -16.74
C ARG A 602 -21.49 -14.93 -15.87
N ARG A 603 -21.63 -15.01 -14.54
CA ARG A 603 -21.04 -14.04 -13.61
C ARG A 603 -19.73 -14.51 -12.99
N THR A 604 -19.40 -15.79 -13.09
CA THR A 604 -18.18 -16.33 -12.49
C THR A 604 -17.32 -17.02 -13.55
N VAL A 605 -16.04 -16.68 -13.58
CA VAL A 605 -15.03 -17.36 -14.39
C VAL A 605 -14.05 -18.07 -13.47
N THR A 606 -13.98 -19.39 -13.57
CA THR A 606 -12.97 -20.19 -12.89
C THR A 606 -11.78 -20.42 -13.83
N LEU A 607 -10.65 -19.81 -13.50
CA LEU A 607 -9.39 -19.94 -14.23
C LEU A 607 -8.55 -21.06 -13.62
N ALA A 608 -8.13 -22.03 -14.44
CA ALA A 608 -7.04 -22.94 -14.08
C ALA A 608 -5.72 -22.34 -14.56
N ILE A 609 -4.76 -22.17 -13.65
CA ILE A 609 -3.49 -21.47 -13.92
C ILE A 609 -2.34 -22.40 -13.49
N PRO A 610 -1.83 -23.24 -14.41
CA PRO A 610 -0.65 -24.04 -14.15
C PRO A 610 0.55 -23.16 -13.77
N GLY A 611 1.31 -23.58 -12.76
CA GLY A 611 2.50 -22.84 -12.30
C GLY A 611 2.27 -21.80 -11.20
N LEU A 612 1.04 -21.69 -10.67
CA LEU A 612 0.76 -20.89 -9.47
C LEU A 612 1.63 -21.34 -8.29
N LYS A 613 2.24 -20.38 -7.61
CA LYS A 613 3.08 -20.60 -6.42
C LYS A 613 2.51 -19.84 -5.23
N ALA A 614 2.56 -20.45 -4.06
CA ALA A 614 2.34 -19.76 -2.80
C ALA A 614 3.43 -18.70 -2.55
N ASP A 615 3.18 -17.79 -1.60
CA ASP A 615 4.04 -16.64 -1.30
C ASP A 615 4.27 -15.76 -2.54
N ARG A 616 3.19 -15.43 -3.25
CA ARG A 616 3.22 -14.59 -4.45
C ARG A 616 2.16 -13.52 -4.42
N VAL A 617 2.41 -12.40 -5.07
CA VAL A 617 1.36 -11.58 -5.66
C VAL A 617 1.07 -12.13 -7.04
N VAL A 618 -0.21 -12.37 -7.35
CA VAL A 618 -0.68 -12.79 -8.66
C VAL A 618 -1.54 -11.67 -9.24
N HIS A 619 -1.05 -11.03 -10.28
CA HIS A 619 -1.79 -10.02 -11.03
C HIS A 619 -2.56 -10.68 -12.16
N VAL A 620 -3.88 -10.61 -12.10
CA VAL A 620 -4.79 -11.08 -13.15
C VAL A 620 -5.46 -9.86 -13.76
N ARG A 621 -5.19 -9.64 -15.06
CA ARG A 621 -5.81 -8.57 -15.85
C ARG A 621 -6.77 -9.19 -16.86
N SER A 622 -7.93 -8.54 -17.04
CA SER A 622 -8.98 -8.87 -18.00
C SER A 622 -9.07 -7.74 -19.06
N PRO A 623 -8.06 -7.57 -19.95
CA PRO A 623 -7.93 -6.37 -20.77
C PRO A 623 -9.11 -6.18 -21.72
N ARG A 624 -9.39 -4.92 -22.07
CA ARG A 624 -10.42 -4.57 -23.04
C ARG A 624 -10.06 -5.07 -24.45
N PRO A 625 -11.05 -5.44 -25.29
CA PRO A 625 -12.48 -5.46 -25.00
C PRO A 625 -12.86 -6.61 -24.05
N PHE A 626 -13.54 -6.24 -22.96
CA PHE A 626 -14.09 -7.14 -21.94
C PHE A 626 -15.39 -6.51 -21.43
N SER A 627 -16.52 -7.08 -21.85
CA SER A 627 -17.84 -6.48 -21.68
C SER A 627 -18.86 -7.40 -21.02
N SER A 628 -19.83 -6.79 -20.36
CA SER A 628 -21.02 -7.46 -19.83
C SER A 628 -22.03 -7.77 -20.93
N SER A 629 -23.05 -8.56 -20.61
CA SER A 629 -24.16 -8.91 -21.52
C SER A 629 -24.96 -7.70 -22.02
N THR A 630 -24.88 -6.55 -21.34
CA THR A 630 -25.50 -5.29 -21.75
C THR A 630 -24.58 -4.44 -22.64
N GLY A 631 -23.34 -4.87 -22.86
CA GLY A 631 -22.33 -4.14 -23.63
C GLY A 631 -21.48 -3.17 -22.83
N GLU A 632 -21.71 -3.05 -21.52
CA GLU A 632 -20.91 -2.20 -20.64
C GLU A 632 -19.47 -2.72 -20.54
N SER A 633 -18.49 -1.81 -20.59
CA SER A 633 -17.08 -2.16 -20.43
C SER A 633 -16.73 -2.31 -18.96
N LEU A 634 -15.84 -3.25 -18.64
CA LEU A 634 -15.38 -3.47 -17.27
C LEU A 634 -14.74 -2.20 -16.70
N TRP A 635 -15.23 -1.76 -15.54
CA TRP A 635 -14.80 -0.52 -14.89
C TRP A 635 -13.31 -0.52 -14.57
N SER A 636 -12.83 -1.55 -13.85
CA SER A 636 -11.40 -1.83 -13.69
C SER A 636 -11.08 -3.27 -14.05
N THR A 637 -10.04 -3.46 -14.87
CA THR A 637 -9.70 -4.78 -15.44
C THR A 637 -8.70 -5.57 -14.61
N GLU A 638 -8.12 -4.98 -13.57
CA GLU A 638 -6.94 -5.49 -12.86
C GLU A 638 -7.28 -5.93 -11.43
N ALA A 639 -6.73 -7.08 -11.04
CA ALA A 639 -6.81 -7.64 -9.71
C ALA A 639 -5.44 -8.13 -9.25
N TRP A 640 -4.97 -7.70 -8.09
CA TRP A 640 -3.72 -8.18 -7.49
C TRP A 640 -4.03 -9.05 -6.28
N TYR A 641 -3.90 -10.37 -6.43
CA TYR A 641 -4.14 -11.33 -5.36
C TYR A 641 -2.86 -11.62 -4.59
N THR A 642 -2.87 -11.47 -3.27
CA THR A 642 -1.80 -11.91 -2.38
C THR A 642 -2.03 -13.37 -2.00
N LEU A 643 -1.32 -14.28 -2.65
CA LEU A 643 -1.46 -15.73 -2.51
C LEU A 643 -0.42 -16.26 -1.51
N ASN A 644 -0.69 -16.10 -0.22
CA ASN A 644 0.19 -16.61 0.84
C ASN A 644 0.18 -18.14 0.90
N ARG A 645 -0.97 -18.77 0.65
CA ARG A 645 -1.19 -20.22 0.66
C ARG A 645 -2.11 -20.65 -0.48
N LEU A 646 -1.85 -21.82 -1.04
CA LEU A 646 -2.72 -22.44 -2.05
C LEU A 646 -3.93 -23.11 -1.38
N PRO A 647 -5.16 -22.88 -1.86
CA PRO A 647 -6.35 -23.59 -1.38
C PRO A 647 -6.27 -25.10 -1.69
N GLY A 648 -6.73 -25.92 -0.76
CA GLY A 648 -6.69 -27.38 -0.90
C GLY A 648 -5.29 -27.99 -0.80
N GLY A 649 -4.24 -27.18 -0.61
CA GLY A 649 -2.92 -27.69 -0.24
C GLY A 649 -2.95 -28.25 1.18
N VAL A 650 -2.62 -29.53 1.33
CA VAL A 650 -2.45 -30.15 2.65
C VAL A 650 -1.13 -29.61 3.23
N PRO A 651 -1.12 -28.89 4.38
CA PRO A 651 0.10 -28.29 4.94
C PRO A 651 1.21 -29.34 5.03
N THR A 652 2.36 -29.08 4.40
CA THR A 652 3.49 -30.02 4.38
C THR A 652 4.78 -29.28 4.73
N GLY A 653 5.52 -29.80 5.70
CA GLY A 653 6.78 -29.21 6.16
C GLY A 653 7.25 -29.81 7.47
N GLU A 654 8.25 -29.18 8.08
CA GLU A 654 8.82 -29.63 9.36
C GLU A 654 7.86 -29.42 10.52
N VAL A 655 7.69 -30.46 11.35
CA VAL A 655 7.00 -30.37 12.65
C VAL A 655 8.05 -30.18 13.74
N ARG A 656 8.08 -29.01 14.36
CA ARG A 656 9.16 -28.61 15.30
C ARG A 656 8.70 -28.74 16.74
N GLY A 657 9.50 -29.40 17.57
CA GLY A 657 9.22 -29.65 18.99
C GLY A 657 10.29 -29.08 19.91
N LEU A 658 10.49 -29.77 21.04
CA LEU A 658 11.42 -29.39 22.09
C LEU A 658 12.83 -29.07 21.55
N GLY A 659 13.38 -27.91 21.95
CA GLY A 659 14.70 -27.47 21.52
C GLY A 659 14.80 -27.07 20.04
N ASN A 660 13.67 -26.75 19.39
CA ASN A 660 13.58 -26.46 17.95
C ASN A 660 14.06 -27.63 17.07
N LYS A 661 13.97 -28.86 17.59
CA LYS A 661 14.25 -30.11 16.87
C LYS A 661 13.03 -30.53 16.07
N CYS A 662 13.25 -31.29 15.01
CA CYS A 662 12.21 -31.75 14.11
C CYS A 662 11.73 -33.15 14.48
N LEU A 663 10.43 -33.40 14.33
CA LEU A 663 9.84 -34.73 14.32
C LEU A 663 10.39 -35.49 13.10
N ASP A 664 10.98 -36.64 13.35
CA ASP A 664 11.88 -37.29 12.40
C ASP A 664 11.60 -38.80 12.33
N VAL A 665 11.68 -39.35 11.13
CA VAL A 665 11.67 -40.81 10.90
C VAL A 665 13.11 -41.32 10.97
N ASP A 666 13.38 -42.22 11.91
CA ASP A 666 14.72 -42.75 12.15
C ASP A 666 15.36 -43.31 10.87
N ASP A 667 16.54 -42.79 10.53
CA ASP A 667 17.31 -43.10 9.33
C ASP A 667 16.51 -43.03 8.00
N SER A 668 15.43 -42.23 7.94
CA SER A 668 14.51 -42.17 6.80
C SER A 668 13.93 -43.54 6.40
N GLN A 669 13.87 -44.50 7.32
CA GLN A 669 13.38 -45.84 7.03
C GLN A 669 11.87 -45.84 6.77
N THR A 670 11.41 -46.68 5.84
CA THR A 670 9.99 -46.76 5.44
C THR A 670 9.30 -48.03 5.96
N ALA A 671 9.97 -48.85 6.78
CA ALA A 671 9.36 -50.04 7.34
C ALA A 671 8.29 -49.69 8.39
N ASP A 672 7.22 -50.47 8.44
CA ASP A 672 6.22 -50.35 9.50
C ASP A 672 6.85 -50.67 10.86
N GLY A 673 6.56 -49.84 11.84
CA GLY A 673 7.16 -49.90 13.16
C GLY A 673 8.46 -49.11 13.32
N THR A 674 8.92 -48.40 12.28
CA THR A 674 10.08 -47.50 12.39
C THR A 674 9.85 -46.49 13.52
N LYS A 675 10.87 -46.25 14.33
CA LYS A 675 10.82 -45.31 15.45
C LYS A 675 10.65 -43.88 14.94
N ILE A 676 9.74 -43.13 15.56
CA ILE A 676 9.69 -41.67 15.40
C ILE A 676 10.48 -41.02 16.53
N GLN A 677 11.28 -40.03 16.19
CA GLN A 677 12.23 -39.39 17.09
C GLN A 677 12.26 -37.88 16.92
N VAL A 678 13.03 -37.21 17.76
CA VAL A 678 13.48 -35.84 17.50
C VAL A 678 14.90 -35.85 16.95
N TRP A 679 15.14 -35.02 15.95
CA TRP A 679 16.45 -34.84 15.32
C TRP A 679 16.67 -33.38 14.92
N GLY A 680 17.92 -32.97 14.69
CA GLY A 680 18.22 -31.67 14.10
C GLY A 680 17.47 -31.45 12.78
N CYS A 681 16.80 -30.31 12.64
CA CYS A 681 16.08 -29.99 11.41
C CYS A 681 17.05 -29.91 10.22
N ASN A 682 16.79 -30.69 9.18
CA ASN A 682 17.70 -30.89 8.05
C ASN A 682 17.01 -30.89 6.68
N SER A 683 15.71 -30.54 6.62
CA SER A 683 14.91 -30.45 5.40
C SER A 683 14.80 -31.75 4.58
N THR A 684 15.21 -32.90 5.12
CA THR A 684 15.07 -34.19 4.42
C THR A 684 13.61 -34.64 4.40
N ALA A 685 13.28 -35.57 3.49
CA ALA A 685 11.93 -36.11 3.35
C ALA A 685 11.41 -36.80 4.63
N ALA A 686 12.30 -37.30 5.51
CA ALA A 686 11.96 -37.87 6.80
C ALA A 686 11.39 -36.86 7.82
N GLN A 687 11.53 -35.56 7.54
CA GLN A 687 11.05 -34.47 8.38
C GLN A 687 9.95 -33.65 7.68
N GLN A 688 9.55 -34.00 6.46
CA GLN A 688 8.49 -33.30 5.72
C GLN A 688 7.13 -33.96 5.99
N TRP A 689 6.46 -33.49 7.05
CA TRP A 689 5.18 -34.01 7.47
C TRP A 689 4.02 -33.26 6.83
N THR A 690 3.10 -34.00 6.24
CA THR A 690 1.84 -33.53 5.70
C THR A 690 0.73 -33.65 6.75
N VAL A 691 0.10 -32.53 7.12
CA VAL A 691 -1.02 -32.46 8.09
C VAL A 691 -2.35 -32.63 7.35
N ALA A 692 -2.83 -33.86 7.24
CA ALA A 692 -4.05 -34.17 6.53
C ALA A 692 -5.31 -33.69 7.29
N GLY A 693 -6.36 -33.32 6.53
CA GLY A 693 -7.61 -32.80 7.09
C GLY A 693 -8.44 -33.83 7.87
N ASP A 694 -8.07 -35.10 7.81
CA ASP A 694 -8.60 -36.21 8.62
C ASP A 694 -7.90 -36.34 9.99
N GLY A 695 -6.96 -35.45 10.30
CA GLY A 695 -6.16 -35.47 11.53
C GLY A 695 -4.93 -36.37 11.45
N ALA A 696 -4.62 -36.98 10.30
CA ALA A 696 -3.41 -37.76 10.14
C ALA A 696 -2.18 -36.88 9.86
N LEU A 697 -1.04 -37.23 10.48
CA LEU A 697 0.28 -36.68 10.15
C LEU A 697 0.99 -37.70 9.26
N LYS A 698 1.31 -37.32 8.02
CA LYS A 698 1.85 -38.23 7.01
C LYS A 698 3.29 -37.87 6.64
N VAL A 699 4.17 -38.85 6.49
CA VAL A 699 5.56 -38.68 6.07
C VAL A 699 6.01 -39.93 5.32
N LEU A 700 6.83 -39.78 4.28
CA LEU A 700 7.31 -40.91 3.46
C LEU A 700 6.19 -41.87 3.00
N GLY A 701 4.98 -41.35 2.74
CA GLY A 701 3.81 -42.13 2.33
C GLY A 701 3.11 -42.93 3.45
N LYS A 702 3.50 -42.72 4.72
CA LYS A 702 2.99 -43.42 5.91
C LYS A 702 2.53 -42.45 6.98
N CYS A 703 1.95 -42.96 8.06
CA CYS A 703 1.28 -42.17 9.09
C CYS A 703 2.03 -42.23 10.43
N LEU A 704 1.94 -41.13 11.20
CA LEU A 704 2.33 -41.08 12.61
C LEU A 704 1.34 -41.92 13.44
N ASP A 705 1.81 -43.00 14.02
CA ASP A 705 0.98 -44.07 14.56
C ASP A 705 1.33 -44.37 16.02
N VAL A 706 0.30 -44.56 16.85
CA VAL A 706 0.44 -45.10 18.19
C VAL A 706 0.54 -46.63 18.11
N ALA A 707 1.66 -47.20 18.54
CA ALA A 707 1.90 -48.63 18.40
C ALA A 707 0.79 -49.48 19.04
N GLY A 708 0.14 -50.31 18.22
CA GLY A 708 -0.97 -51.17 18.63
C GLY A 708 -2.22 -50.44 19.12
N GLY A 709 -2.33 -49.12 18.90
CA GLY A 709 -3.41 -48.30 19.44
C GLY A 709 -3.44 -48.22 20.97
N GLY A 710 -2.28 -48.42 21.62
CA GLY A 710 -2.15 -48.42 23.07
C GLY A 710 -2.52 -47.08 23.72
N SER A 711 -2.84 -47.12 25.02
CA SER A 711 -3.22 -45.94 25.81
C SER A 711 -2.37 -45.73 27.06
N ALA A 712 -1.34 -46.56 27.29
CA ALA A 712 -0.44 -46.44 28.43
C ALA A 712 0.61 -45.33 28.22
N ASP A 713 1.08 -44.73 29.31
CA ASP A 713 2.21 -43.80 29.25
C ASP A 713 3.48 -44.54 28.80
N GLY A 714 4.24 -43.91 27.91
CA GLY A 714 5.42 -44.52 27.30
C GLY A 714 5.14 -45.40 26.10
N THR A 715 3.88 -45.54 25.66
CA THR A 715 3.54 -46.25 24.43
C THR A 715 4.30 -45.62 23.25
N LYS A 716 4.98 -46.45 22.47
CA LYS A 716 5.80 -46.02 21.34
C LYS A 716 4.94 -45.35 20.28
N VAL A 717 5.41 -44.21 19.76
CA VAL A 717 4.91 -43.63 18.51
C VAL A 717 5.86 -44.03 17.37
N GLN A 718 5.29 -44.48 16.26
CA GLN A 718 5.99 -45.16 15.18
C GLN A 718 5.49 -44.71 13.81
N LEU A 719 6.24 -45.04 12.76
CA LEU A 719 5.77 -44.96 11.39
C LEU A 719 4.96 -46.21 11.07
N TRP A 720 3.77 -46.05 10.50
CA TRP A 720 2.95 -47.19 10.08
C TRP A 720 2.16 -46.88 8.81
N THR A 721 1.86 -47.92 8.03
CA THR A 721 0.96 -47.83 6.88
C THR A 721 -0.35 -47.16 7.28
N CYS A 722 -0.74 -46.12 6.56
CA CYS A 722 -1.97 -45.39 6.85
C CYS A 722 -3.19 -46.32 6.74
N ASN A 723 -3.92 -46.51 7.83
CA ASN A 723 -5.03 -47.45 7.95
C ASN A 723 -6.33 -46.79 8.44
N GLY A 724 -6.32 -45.48 8.71
CA GLY A 724 -7.49 -44.71 9.11
C GLY A 724 -7.99 -45.00 10.54
N SER A 725 -7.24 -45.75 11.35
CA SER A 725 -7.58 -46.01 12.75
C SER A 725 -7.35 -44.77 13.63
N GLY A 726 -8.00 -44.73 14.79
CA GLY A 726 -7.79 -43.67 15.78
C GLY A 726 -6.37 -43.60 16.34
N ALA A 727 -5.55 -44.64 16.17
CA ALA A 727 -4.12 -44.64 16.51
C ALA A 727 -3.30 -43.68 15.63
N GLN A 728 -3.84 -43.27 14.48
CA GLN A 728 -3.18 -42.40 13.51
C GLN A 728 -3.77 -40.98 13.47
N THR A 729 -4.73 -40.69 14.35
CA THR A 729 -5.39 -39.39 14.44
C THR A 729 -4.73 -38.52 15.50
N TRP A 730 -4.39 -37.29 15.15
CA TRP A 730 -3.76 -36.31 16.03
C TRP A 730 -4.50 -34.98 15.94
N GLN A 731 -4.86 -34.43 17.09
CA GLN A 731 -5.59 -33.18 17.21
C GLN A 731 -4.69 -32.12 17.85
N ALA A 732 -4.33 -31.11 17.06
CA ALA A 732 -3.64 -29.93 17.57
C ALA A 732 -4.54 -29.17 18.55
N GLN A 733 -3.96 -28.81 19.70
CA GLN A 733 -4.61 -28.07 20.76
C GLN A 733 -4.13 -26.61 20.76
N ALA A 734 -4.94 -25.70 21.31
CA ALA A 734 -4.61 -24.28 21.41
C ALA A 734 -3.34 -24.01 22.23
N ASP A 735 -2.97 -24.92 23.11
CA ASP A 735 -1.76 -24.83 23.93
C ASP A 735 -0.50 -25.30 23.21
N GLY A 736 -0.59 -25.72 21.94
CA GLY A 736 0.52 -26.24 21.13
C GLY A 736 0.77 -27.74 21.27
N SER A 737 -0.05 -28.49 22.02
CA SER A 737 0.08 -29.95 22.09
C SER A 737 -0.61 -30.69 20.94
N LEU A 738 -0.10 -31.89 20.60
CA LEU A 738 -0.75 -32.81 19.67
C LEU A 738 -1.36 -33.96 20.46
N ARG A 739 -2.69 -33.98 20.59
CA ARG A 739 -3.42 -34.98 21.38
C ARG A 739 -3.96 -36.07 20.47
N ASN A 740 -3.72 -37.33 20.81
CA ASN A 740 -4.37 -38.47 20.15
C ASN A 740 -5.76 -38.69 20.78
N PRO A 741 -6.88 -38.54 20.03
CA PRO A 741 -8.22 -38.63 20.61
C PRO A 741 -8.57 -40.01 21.19
N GLN A 742 -8.05 -41.10 20.61
CA GLN A 742 -8.32 -42.46 21.05
C GLN A 742 -7.74 -42.75 22.45
N SER A 743 -6.51 -42.31 22.70
CA SER A 743 -5.83 -42.52 23.98
C SER A 743 -6.06 -41.38 24.99
N ALA A 744 -6.60 -40.24 24.53
CA ALA A 744 -6.70 -38.99 25.28
C ALA A 744 -5.34 -38.38 25.70
N LYS A 745 -4.22 -38.88 25.15
CA LYS A 745 -2.84 -38.51 25.54
C LYS A 745 -2.12 -37.67 24.49
N CYS A 746 -1.01 -37.06 24.88
CA CYS A 746 -0.25 -36.13 24.06
C CYS A 746 1.01 -36.78 23.46
N LEU A 747 1.41 -36.30 22.28
CA LEU A 747 2.69 -36.60 21.65
C LEU A 747 3.83 -35.98 22.46
N ASP A 748 4.75 -36.80 22.94
CA ASP A 748 5.73 -36.43 23.98
C ASP A 748 7.15 -36.88 23.61
N VAL A 749 8.12 -35.98 23.78
CA VAL A 749 9.55 -36.33 23.68
C VAL A 749 9.98 -37.05 24.94
N ALA A 750 10.36 -38.33 24.83
CA ALA A 750 10.62 -39.17 25.99
C ALA A 750 11.70 -38.57 26.92
N GLY A 751 11.34 -38.39 28.19
CA GLY A 751 12.22 -37.80 29.20
C GLY A 751 12.49 -36.30 29.05
N GLY A 752 11.83 -35.62 28.10
CA GLY A 752 11.99 -34.18 27.88
C GLY A 752 13.42 -33.76 27.51
N THR A 753 14.16 -34.61 26.80
CA THR A 753 15.55 -34.33 26.41
C THR A 753 15.65 -33.82 24.97
N THR A 754 16.69 -33.05 24.67
CA THR A 754 16.96 -32.51 23.32
C THR A 754 18.01 -33.31 22.55
N ALA A 755 18.37 -34.50 23.03
CA ALA A 755 19.36 -35.35 22.38
C ALA A 755 18.80 -35.90 21.07
N ASP A 756 19.57 -35.80 19.99
CA ASP A 756 19.21 -36.37 18.70
C ASP A 756 19.02 -37.88 18.82
N GLY A 757 17.96 -38.40 18.21
CA GLY A 757 17.61 -39.81 18.26
C GLY A 757 16.63 -40.19 19.39
N THR A 758 16.28 -39.24 20.25
CA THR A 758 15.32 -39.45 21.35
C THR A 758 13.95 -39.80 20.79
N LYS A 759 13.38 -40.93 21.23
CA LYS A 759 12.07 -41.39 20.77
C LYS A 759 10.94 -40.46 21.19
N VAL A 760 9.88 -40.48 20.39
CA VAL A 760 8.59 -39.88 20.73
C VAL A 760 7.62 -40.96 21.21
N GLN A 761 6.77 -40.61 22.16
CA GLN A 761 5.86 -41.53 22.85
C GLN A 761 4.50 -40.87 23.13
N LEU A 762 3.51 -41.67 23.53
CA LEU A 762 2.33 -41.15 24.21
C LEU A 762 2.63 -40.91 25.68
N TRP A 763 2.17 -39.77 26.18
CA TRP A 763 2.23 -39.46 27.60
C TRP A 763 1.00 -38.65 28.03
N THR A 764 0.64 -38.79 29.31
CA THR A 764 -0.39 -37.96 29.94
C THR A 764 -0.08 -36.47 29.69
N CYS A 765 -1.07 -35.75 29.16
CA CYS A 765 -0.90 -34.34 28.82
C CYS A 765 -0.57 -33.54 30.10
N ASN A 766 0.60 -32.90 30.14
CA ASN A 766 1.14 -32.26 31.34
C ASN A 766 1.57 -30.80 31.12
N GLY A 767 1.39 -30.28 29.90
CA GLY A 767 1.65 -28.87 29.56
C GLY A 767 3.12 -28.48 29.44
N THR A 768 4.05 -29.42 29.61
CA THR A 768 5.50 -29.16 29.49
C THR A 768 5.91 -28.90 28.04
N SER A 769 7.10 -28.32 27.85
CA SER A 769 7.69 -28.08 26.53
C SER A 769 7.94 -29.36 25.73
N ALA A 770 8.07 -30.51 26.39
CA ALA A 770 8.25 -31.81 25.74
C ALA A 770 7.04 -32.25 24.89
N GLN A 771 5.89 -31.60 25.09
CA GLN A 771 4.63 -31.90 24.41
C GLN A 771 4.19 -30.78 23.46
N LYS A 772 5.04 -29.77 23.21
CA LYS A 772 4.70 -28.62 22.37
C LYS A 772 5.28 -28.81 20.98
N TRP A 773 4.43 -28.68 19.97
CA TRP A 773 4.76 -28.90 18.57
C TRP A 773 4.21 -27.77 17.70
N ALA A 774 5.06 -27.21 16.84
CA ALA A 774 4.69 -26.30 15.79
C ALA A 774 4.52 -27.09 14.48
N LEU A 775 3.29 -27.10 13.96
CA LEU A 775 2.96 -27.68 12.65
C LEU A 775 3.35 -26.73 11.50
N PRO A 776 3.57 -27.24 10.27
CA PRO A 776 4.02 -26.47 9.10
C PRO A 776 3.03 -25.42 8.56
#